data_AF-A0A4Q1HJR8-F1
#
_entry.id   AF-A0A4Q1HJR8-F1
#
_cell.length_a   1.000
_cell.length_b   1.000
_cell.length_c   1.000
_cell.angle_alpha   90.00
_cell.angle_beta   90.00
_cell.angle_gamma   90.00
#
_symmetry.space_group_name_H-M   'P 1'
#
loop_
_entity.id
_entity.type
_entity.pdbx_description
1 polymer ?
#
loop_
_entity_poly.entity_id
_entity_poly.type
_entity_poly.pdbx_seq_one_letter_code
_entity_poly.pdbx_strand_id
1 'polypeptide(L)'
;MTCETGSLTGSSVESPDYASAFVTVFDTRLGVVNLNANNLPYIGLFKARIWKDCTATLSARSGDGLSAAFGRYFQTPLSVKIKDSTGSTQGTHAMAVRFDIIEGDATFDPAGCNQRFLTINDTTAQVFSEYGTAFAPRIKAGKTAGTVTVRASSRFAAQSYDFQLQVVDPRTDSDAAFVYTQAGDYQDRVAAAAPGGQFPTLLQVKVENRRKEPAATGNIIFAAYPMADGQWLSVWFPDGNTASVAVDEGYATAPTLVTQIVNNTPASGYAANVICAYPDTYDIEDQDPRTDTSGQVARFTERVWNSNAATVGRDDARNNQTAAPGQYFPFRLTATIKDAARNPVDQMLVTFTLQGPGQFDSQDDVPVEQWNAGKVVVRTGGDGLAIAPRILAQPGKSGAITVTPSCPVSNDQPTYALTSAIPANEGVSVGVGEGDYQDQVLQAPFVYPLTVAVKTATGDNATAGQVTFTCQGTSQATGSFNGAPTATAPVNGGAAIAPATLRGDNILQSTQSYGYFEVTAISDYADQPCTFHQRVWRSKHAILTAVSGNSSDDNKAQPGDLFPIPVVVHVAGPDNEDIENLWVTFTLQGSAEFVYDEGVPAQTGDTAASATVRTDRFGKAYAPDIRAGKDAGPVTVTADATVAQNPLPFNLTVLPIPTNAFYVYVDPDTNYQDTTMGLAYATPLSASVKNYDGTDATTGQVTFEIFNGTASGVFYDGGTKSTVNVINGRATAGKLSATLTSGTGSFNVVAYPTVGFSGDPATDTSNQTAHFTERVWDDVYVALAKTDGDNQHATTNQYFAQHLTVRATDTRGNNTPVPEYLVTFSISNPGMATFDTADPDVIIVSGNSRAVTVRGDDNGHATAPRILAGANAGGVQVHVFGGADPGTIFKLTVDSDQPAPGTVTNVYVSQGDYQDQYATDPYPIALAVSATDSQNKFAQTGQVTFKIFQGTADGAGFSGVTGDNTTVTVAVNDGHATAPTVIAGAGPIQGYGDCHVVAFPSTFTGDPLSDTSTQTAHFTLRAWIREWLDITKQNDGQTALVQQYFAQRLQVNVFDKSSNAPLAYYIMTFTITGDATFDTTDVAARILSGDGKSVSVQGDAQGNITAPRILAGSTAGSVVVNAQGNLSSGTSFNLTVQADQQPILYTLKPASAALNVAVNGSQPAIFNLTDNNTRKGVAQKPVTMTIVNTGSAQASFKQGDPTATTTSGLQTDSTGQVSATVYGNGQAGSATLTASNPNANDSSEPVNIR
;
A
#
# COMPACT_ATOMS: atom_id res chain seq x y z
N MET A 1 16.57 -18.00 -60.65
CA MET A 1 17.60 -18.80 -59.95
C MET A 1 17.94 -19.97 -60.85
N THR A 2 19.04 -19.86 -61.61
CA THR A 2 19.57 -20.94 -62.45
C THR A 2 20.53 -21.76 -61.60
N CYS A 3 20.27 -23.06 -61.44
CA CYS A 3 21.10 -23.96 -60.67
C CYS A 3 21.89 -24.85 -61.65
N GLU A 4 23.22 -24.76 -61.65
CA GLU A 4 24.05 -25.74 -62.36
C GLU A 4 24.04 -27.06 -61.58
N THR A 5 23.60 -28.13 -62.25
CA THR A 5 23.49 -29.47 -61.65
C THR A 5 24.85 -30.14 -61.52
N GLY A 6 25.61 -29.75 -60.49
CA GLY A 6 26.66 -30.61 -59.94
C GLY A 6 26.03 -31.88 -59.34
N SER A 7 26.61 -33.05 -59.65
CA SER A 7 26.04 -34.34 -59.21
C SER A 7 26.08 -34.49 -57.69
N LEU A 8 24.91 -34.58 -57.06
CA LEU A 8 24.76 -34.89 -55.63
C LEU A 8 25.11 -36.37 -55.36
N THR A 9 26.37 -36.63 -55.04
CA THR A 9 26.82 -37.92 -54.47
C THR A 9 26.92 -37.83 -52.96
N GLY A 10 25.90 -38.31 -52.24
CA GLY A 10 25.88 -38.36 -50.77
C GLY A 10 25.17 -39.61 -50.28
N SER A 11 25.81 -40.35 -49.37
CA SER A 11 25.39 -41.71 -48.95
C SER A 11 24.57 -41.76 -47.65
N SER A 12 24.13 -40.63 -47.10
CA SER A 12 23.31 -40.59 -45.89
C SER A 12 21.82 -40.73 -46.23
N VAL A 13 21.33 -41.97 -46.19
CA VAL A 13 19.91 -42.30 -46.32
C VAL A 13 19.23 -42.01 -44.96
N GLU A 14 18.85 -40.75 -44.70
CA GLU A 14 17.98 -40.42 -43.54
C GLU A 14 16.64 -41.17 -43.61
N SER A 15 16.20 -41.48 -44.83
CA SER A 15 14.99 -42.24 -45.14
C SER A 15 15.11 -42.81 -46.56
N PRO A 16 14.61 -44.03 -46.85
CA PRO A 16 14.55 -44.58 -48.21
C PRO A 16 13.62 -43.79 -49.16
N ASP A 17 12.80 -42.89 -48.61
CA ASP A 17 11.75 -42.16 -49.33
C ASP A 17 12.21 -40.85 -49.98
N TYR A 18 13.24 -40.20 -49.43
CA TYR A 18 13.71 -38.91 -49.93
C TYR A 18 15.22 -38.74 -49.78
N ALA A 19 15.83 -38.09 -50.77
CA ALA A 19 17.18 -37.54 -50.65
C ALA A 19 17.11 -36.13 -50.04
N SER A 20 18.11 -35.76 -49.23
CA SER A 20 18.27 -34.38 -48.76
C SER A 20 19.42 -33.70 -49.51
N ALA A 21 19.16 -32.51 -50.04
CA ALA A 21 20.15 -31.62 -50.62
C ALA A 21 20.22 -30.32 -49.80
N PHE A 22 21.43 -29.87 -49.48
CA PHE A 22 21.63 -28.58 -48.84
C PHE A 22 21.97 -27.54 -49.91
N VAL A 23 21.14 -26.50 -50.00
CA VAL A 23 21.31 -25.36 -50.91
C VAL A 23 21.76 -24.17 -50.08
N THR A 24 22.98 -23.69 -50.33
CA THR A 24 23.48 -22.44 -49.77
C THR A 24 23.10 -21.27 -50.66
N VAL A 25 22.57 -20.20 -50.08
CA VAL A 25 22.42 -18.89 -50.72
C VAL A 25 23.31 -17.91 -49.97
N PHE A 26 24.21 -17.25 -50.69
CA PHE A 26 25.16 -16.29 -50.15
C PHE A 26 25.25 -15.08 -51.07
N ASP A 27 25.69 -13.93 -50.54
CA ASP A 27 25.96 -12.76 -51.38
C ASP A 27 27.21 -13.02 -52.23
N THR A 28 27.05 -13.02 -53.55
CA THR A 28 28.11 -13.32 -54.52
C THR A 28 29.31 -12.36 -54.41
N ARG A 29 29.13 -11.18 -53.80
CA ARG A 29 30.19 -10.20 -53.53
C ARG A 29 31.20 -10.68 -52.49
N LEU A 30 30.88 -11.71 -51.70
CA LEU A 30 31.78 -12.30 -50.70
C LEU A 30 32.77 -13.32 -51.31
N GLY A 31 32.65 -13.63 -52.61
CA GLY A 31 33.36 -14.74 -53.25
C GLY A 31 32.76 -16.11 -52.87
N VAL A 32 33.24 -17.18 -53.49
CA VAL A 32 32.79 -18.54 -53.14
C VAL A 32 33.45 -18.96 -51.84
N VAL A 33 32.75 -18.75 -50.72
CA VAL A 33 33.30 -19.00 -49.39
C VAL A 33 33.04 -20.43 -48.93
N ASN A 34 34.09 -21.12 -48.49
CA ASN A 34 33.95 -22.43 -47.85
C ASN A 34 33.07 -22.33 -46.60
N LEU A 35 32.19 -23.32 -46.41
CA LEU A 35 31.39 -23.50 -45.19
C LEU A 35 32.35 -23.76 -44.00
N ASN A 36 32.61 -22.72 -43.23
CA ASN A 36 33.34 -22.77 -41.97
C ASN A 36 32.65 -21.88 -40.93
N ALA A 37 33.00 -22.05 -39.65
CA ALA A 37 32.32 -21.42 -38.52
C ALA A 37 32.19 -19.88 -38.64
N ASN A 38 33.18 -19.21 -39.24
CA ASN A 38 33.21 -17.75 -39.36
C ASN A 38 32.23 -17.22 -40.42
N ASN A 39 31.85 -18.06 -41.39
CA ASN A 39 31.03 -17.66 -42.53
C ASN A 39 29.54 -18.03 -42.36
N LEU A 40 29.22 -18.92 -41.42
CA LEU A 40 27.84 -19.34 -41.13
C LEU A 40 26.84 -18.19 -40.89
N PRO A 41 27.19 -17.04 -40.26
CA PRO A 41 26.24 -15.93 -40.07
C PRO A 41 25.78 -15.26 -41.36
N TYR A 42 26.50 -15.45 -42.47
CA TYR A 42 26.30 -14.73 -43.73
C TYR A 42 25.79 -15.62 -44.88
N ILE A 43 25.44 -16.88 -44.58
CA ILE A 43 24.99 -17.87 -45.57
C ILE A 43 23.61 -18.40 -45.15
N GLY A 44 22.60 -18.20 -46.01
CA GLY A 44 21.30 -18.85 -45.87
C GLY A 44 21.39 -20.31 -46.29
N LEU A 45 21.31 -21.24 -45.33
CA LEU A 45 21.33 -22.68 -45.60
C LEU A 45 19.91 -23.26 -45.64
N PHE A 46 19.51 -23.81 -46.79
CA PHE A 46 18.21 -24.42 -47.01
C PHE A 46 18.37 -25.94 -47.19
N LYS A 47 17.63 -26.76 -46.44
CA LYS A 47 17.55 -28.21 -46.65
C LYS A 47 16.38 -28.53 -47.58
N ALA A 48 16.66 -28.74 -48.85
CA ALA A 48 15.68 -29.26 -49.81
C ALA A 48 15.56 -30.78 -49.66
N ARG A 49 14.34 -31.32 -49.72
CA ARG A 49 14.08 -32.77 -49.75
C ARG A 49 13.45 -33.14 -51.08
N ILE A 50 14.03 -34.12 -51.76
CA ILE A 50 13.55 -34.66 -53.03
C ILE A 50 12.99 -36.04 -52.73
N TRP A 51 11.66 -36.13 -52.67
CA TRP A 51 10.95 -37.39 -52.49
C TRP A 51 11.01 -38.22 -53.76
N LYS A 52 11.27 -39.52 -53.61
CA LYS A 52 11.40 -40.48 -54.70
C LYS A 52 10.04 -40.85 -55.32
N ASP A 53 9.02 -40.93 -54.47
CA ASP A 53 7.65 -41.30 -54.85
C ASP A 53 6.66 -40.73 -53.80
N CYS A 54 5.35 -40.93 -54.03
CA CYS A 54 4.29 -40.56 -53.08
C CYS A 54 4.18 -41.54 -51.90
N THR A 55 5.23 -41.67 -51.09
CA THR A 55 5.31 -42.71 -50.03
C THR A 55 4.98 -42.24 -48.62
N ALA A 56 4.70 -40.95 -48.40
CA ALA A 56 4.28 -40.47 -47.09
C ALA A 56 2.90 -41.02 -46.69
N THR A 57 2.68 -41.24 -45.40
CA THR A 57 1.40 -41.69 -44.85
C THR A 57 0.76 -40.59 -44.02
N LEU A 58 -0.51 -40.29 -44.28
CA LEU A 58 -1.35 -39.45 -43.42
C LEU A 58 -2.21 -40.33 -42.52
N SER A 59 -2.36 -39.91 -41.27
CA SER A 59 -3.38 -40.40 -40.34
C SER A 59 -3.93 -39.23 -39.53
N ALA A 60 -5.16 -39.30 -39.01
CA ALA A 60 -5.60 -38.37 -37.98
C ALA A 60 -4.62 -38.35 -36.79
N ARG A 61 -4.50 -37.17 -36.19
CA ARG A 61 -3.87 -36.93 -34.88
C ARG A 61 -4.87 -36.32 -33.91
N SER A 62 -5.72 -35.39 -34.37
CA SER A 62 -6.79 -34.79 -33.56
C SER A 62 -7.94 -34.30 -34.44
N GLY A 63 -9.13 -34.24 -33.84
CA GLY A 63 -10.30 -33.57 -34.41
C GLY A 63 -11.17 -34.40 -35.35
N ASP A 64 -10.91 -35.71 -35.48
CA ASP A 64 -11.85 -36.62 -36.12
C ASP A 64 -13.02 -36.94 -35.18
N GLY A 65 -14.22 -37.15 -35.70
CA GLY A 65 -15.44 -37.42 -34.92
C GLY A 65 -16.01 -36.22 -34.14
N LEU A 66 -15.52 -34.99 -34.34
CA LEU A 66 -16.00 -33.82 -33.57
C LEU A 66 -17.42 -33.43 -33.95
N SER A 67 -18.20 -32.98 -32.97
CA SER A 67 -19.49 -32.34 -33.19
C SER A 67 -19.46 -30.83 -32.88
N ALA A 68 -20.35 -30.08 -33.53
CA ALA A 68 -20.61 -28.66 -33.23
C ALA A 68 -22.07 -28.28 -33.57
N ALA A 69 -22.66 -27.38 -32.79
CA ALA A 69 -23.98 -26.83 -33.07
C ALA A 69 -23.93 -25.77 -34.19
N PHE A 70 -25.08 -25.47 -34.81
CA PHE A 70 -25.18 -24.51 -35.92
C PHE A 70 -24.43 -23.19 -35.69
N GLY A 71 -23.59 -22.80 -36.64
CA GLY A 71 -22.82 -21.55 -36.59
C GLY A 71 -21.72 -21.49 -35.51
N ARG A 72 -21.42 -22.57 -34.79
CA ARG A 72 -20.32 -22.65 -33.81
C ARG A 72 -19.07 -23.25 -34.41
N TYR A 73 -17.92 -23.02 -33.79
CA TYR A 73 -16.65 -23.61 -34.21
C TYR A 73 -16.50 -25.02 -33.66
N PHE A 74 -15.93 -25.93 -34.47
CA PHE A 74 -15.42 -27.19 -33.97
C PHE A 74 -14.21 -26.89 -33.07
N GLN A 75 -14.30 -27.27 -31.79
CA GLN A 75 -13.42 -26.72 -30.75
C GLN A 75 -11.96 -27.15 -30.88
N THR A 76 -11.73 -28.39 -31.33
CA THR A 76 -10.38 -28.94 -31.55
C THR A 76 -9.99 -28.76 -33.02
N PRO A 77 -8.86 -28.11 -33.34
CA PRO A 77 -8.36 -28.05 -34.71
C PRO A 77 -8.10 -29.45 -35.28
N LEU A 78 -8.49 -29.69 -36.53
CA LEU A 78 -8.15 -30.92 -37.22
C LEU A 78 -6.63 -30.97 -37.39
N SER A 79 -6.02 -32.12 -37.13
CA SER A 79 -4.61 -32.30 -37.44
C SER A 79 -4.30 -33.70 -37.94
N VAL A 80 -3.43 -33.77 -38.94
CA VAL A 80 -2.87 -35.05 -39.44
C VAL A 80 -1.45 -35.24 -38.94
N LYS A 81 -1.13 -36.46 -38.55
CA LYS A 81 0.24 -36.94 -38.43
C LYS A 81 0.71 -37.41 -39.80
N ILE A 82 1.92 -37.02 -40.17
CA ILE A 82 2.54 -37.33 -41.45
C ILE A 82 3.86 -38.05 -41.19
N LYS A 83 4.00 -39.25 -41.72
CA LYS A 83 5.21 -40.07 -41.62
C LYS A 83 5.72 -40.43 -43.01
N ASP A 84 7.02 -40.69 -43.12
CA ASP A 84 7.55 -41.44 -44.27
C ASP A 84 7.26 -42.95 -44.16
N SER A 85 7.70 -43.76 -45.12
CA SER A 85 7.43 -45.22 -45.15
C SER A 85 8.08 -45.97 -43.98
N THR A 86 9.12 -45.41 -43.36
CA THR A 86 9.78 -45.96 -42.16
C THR A 86 9.10 -45.53 -40.86
N GLY A 87 8.10 -44.65 -40.95
CA GLY A 87 7.36 -44.12 -39.81
C GLY A 87 7.93 -42.84 -39.21
N SER A 88 8.97 -42.24 -39.83
CA SER A 88 9.65 -41.04 -39.33
C SER A 88 8.87 -39.76 -39.64
N THR A 89 8.77 -38.87 -38.65
CA THR A 89 8.14 -37.55 -38.78
C THR A 89 9.14 -36.41 -39.05
N GLN A 90 10.45 -36.68 -39.00
CA GLN A 90 11.46 -35.66 -39.27
C GLN A 90 11.54 -35.33 -40.77
N GLY A 91 11.44 -36.34 -41.63
CA GLY A 91 11.45 -36.20 -43.08
C GLY A 91 10.28 -35.41 -43.65
N THR A 92 9.15 -35.45 -42.96
CA THR A 92 7.89 -34.82 -43.35
C THR A 92 7.71 -33.41 -42.80
N HIS A 93 8.71 -32.81 -42.13
CA HIS A 93 8.70 -31.38 -41.78
C HIS A 93 8.74 -30.49 -43.04
N ALA A 94 7.95 -29.41 -43.05
CA ALA A 94 7.69 -28.51 -44.18
C ALA A 94 7.04 -29.18 -45.41
N MET A 95 6.36 -30.31 -45.21
CA MET A 95 5.52 -30.92 -46.24
C MET A 95 4.18 -30.17 -46.32
N ALA A 96 3.79 -29.75 -47.52
CA ALA A 96 2.49 -29.12 -47.73
C ALA A 96 1.35 -30.16 -47.64
N VAL A 97 0.38 -29.91 -46.77
CA VAL A 97 -0.90 -30.64 -46.65
C VAL A 97 -2.04 -29.71 -47.02
N ARG A 98 -2.97 -30.20 -47.82
CA ARG A 98 -4.20 -29.53 -48.21
C ARG A 98 -5.38 -30.18 -47.51
N PHE A 99 -6.18 -29.39 -46.81
CA PHE A 99 -7.47 -29.75 -46.22
C PHE A 99 -8.59 -29.18 -47.09
N ASP A 100 -9.52 -30.04 -47.52
CA ASP A 100 -10.69 -29.67 -48.33
C ASP A 100 -11.97 -30.10 -47.61
N ILE A 101 -12.92 -29.19 -47.41
CA ILE A 101 -14.29 -29.53 -46.99
C ILE A 101 -15.00 -30.07 -48.24
N ILE A 102 -15.25 -31.38 -48.26
CA ILE A 102 -15.80 -32.09 -49.43
C ILE A 102 -17.27 -32.49 -49.26
N GLU A 103 -17.82 -32.36 -48.05
CA GLU A 103 -19.22 -32.64 -47.74
C GLU A 103 -19.67 -31.77 -46.55
N GLY A 104 -20.95 -31.37 -46.53
CA GLY A 104 -21.53 -30.48 -45.52
C GLY A 104 -21.35 -28.98 -45.82
N ASP A 105 -21.93 -28.11 -44.99
CA ASP A 105 -22.02 -26.65 -45.20
C ASP A 105 -21.12 -25.83 -44.25
N ALA A 106 -20.09 -26.46 -43.69
CA ALA A 106 -19.09 -25.82 -42.85
C ALA A 106 -18.06 -24.99 -43.66
N THR A 107 -17.38 -24.04 -43.02
CA THR A 107 -16.34 -23.21 -43.64
C THR A 107 -15.08 -23.06 -42.78
N PHE A 108 -13.92 -22.86 -43.42
CA PHE A 108 -12.67 -22.46 -42.76
C PHE A 108 -12.70 -20.98 -42.37
N ASP A 109 -12.10 -20.65 -41.22
CA ASP A 109 -11.92 -19.29 -40.73
C ASP A 109 -10.50 -18.78 -41.01
N PRO A 110 -10.33 -17.75 -41.88
CA PRO A 110 -9.01 -17.21 -42.21
C PRO A 110 -8.27 -16.54 -41.04
N ALA A 111 -8.96 -16.09 -40.01
CA ALA A 111 -8.37 -15.30 -38.92
C ALA A 111 -7.71 -16.15 -37.82
N GLY A 112 -7.91 -17.48 -37.83
CA GLY A 112 -7.61 -18.36 -36.69
C GLY A 112 -6.44 -19.33 -36.85
N CYS A 113 -5.47 -19.10 -37.75
CA CYS A 113 -4.39 -20.06 -38.03
C CYS A 113 -3.04 -19.68 -37.38
N ASN A 114 -2.46 -20.60 -36.60
CA ASN A 114 -1.16 -20.44 -35.93
C ASN A 114 0.01 -21.13 -36.67
N GLN A 115 -0.20 -21.66 -37.87
CA GLN A 115 0.85 -22.30 -38.69
C GLN A 115 1.05 -21.56 -40.02
N ARG A 116 2.20 -21.78 -40.67
CA ARG A 116 2.48 -21.22 -42.00
C ARG A 116 1.59 -21.86 -43.07
N PHE A 117 0.67 -21.08 -43.62
CA PHE A 117 -0.18 -21.46 -44.74
C PHE A 117 0.35 -20.96 -46.09
N LEU A 118 -0.04 -21.66 -47.16
CA LEU A 118 0.22 -21.28 -48.55
C LEU A 118 -1.01 -20.61 -49.19
N THR A 119 -2.22 -21.08 -48.88
CA THR A 119 -3.48 -20.55 -49.40
C THR A 119 -4.64 -20.96 -48.48
N ILE A 120 -5.65 -20.11 -48.33
CA ILE A 120 -6.87 -20.38 -47.56
C ILE A 120 -8.09 -19.73 -48.24
N ASN A 121 -9.21 -20.45 -48.27
CA ASN A 121 -10.55 -19.97 -48.61
C ASN A 121 -11.58 -20.80 -47.83
N ASP A 122 -12.87 -20.49 -47.99
CA ASP A 122 -13.97 -21.08 -47.22
C ASP A 122 -14.00 -22.62 -47.20
N THR A 123 -13.56 -23.31 -48.26
CA THR A 123 -13.62 -24.78 -48.37
C THR A 123 -12.28 -25.47 -48.59
N THR A 124 -11.18 -24.73 -48.81
CA THR A 124 -9.83 -25.26 -49.00
C THR A 124 -8.80 -24.48 -48.18
N ALA A 125 -7.95 -25.19 -47.44
CA ALA A 125 -6.77 -24.63 -46.78
C ALA A 125 -5.53 -25.47 -47.05
N GLN A 126 -4.41 -24.85 -47.42
CA GLN A 126 -3.13 -25.53 -47.61
C GLN A 126 -2.08 -24.99 -46.63
N VAL A 127 -1.55 -25.88 -45.79
CA VAL A 127 -0.62 -25.58 -44.69
C VAL A 127 0.67 -26.36 -44.82
N PHE A 128 1.76 -25.86 -44.25
CA PHE A 128 3.00 -26.62 -44.10
C PHE A 128 3.04 -27.34 -42.76
N SER A 129 3.42 -28.62 -42.79
CA SER A 129 3.60 -29.41 -41.57
C SER A 129 4.84 -28.98 -40.78
N GLU A 130 4.73 -29.08 -39.47
CA GLU A 130 5.83 -28.88 -38.53
C GLU A 130 6.10 -30.21 -37.84
N TYR A 131 7.28 -30.78 -38.11
CA TYR A 131 7.76 -32.06 -37.54
C TYR A 131 6.76 -33.21 -37.72
N GLY A 132 6.19 -33.30 -38.92
CA GLY A 132 5.21 -34.32 -39.29
C GLY A 132 3.84 -34.14 -38.64
N THR A 133 3.45 -32.92 -38.27
CA THR A 133 2.05 -32.58 -37.99
C THR A 133 1.62 -31.34 -38.79
N ALA A 134 0.48 -31.42 -39.47
CA ALA A 134 -0.17 -30.28 -40.09
C ALA A 134 -1.53 -30.04 -39.43
N PHE A 135 -1.83 -28.80 -39.05
CA PHE A 135 -3.11 -28.40 -38.47
C PHE A 135 -3.94 -27.63 -39.50
N ALA A 136 -5.23 -27.98 -39.62
CA ALA A 136 -6.18 -27.17 -40.37
C ALA A 136 -6.47 -25.84 -39.64
N PRO A 137 -6.88 -24.79 -40.36
CA PRO A 137 -7.51 -23.61 -39.77
C PRO A 137 -8.78 -24.01 -38.99
N ARG A 138 -9.27 -23.11 -38.12
CA ARG A 138 -10.51 -23.36 -37.38
C ARG A 138 -11.68 -23.52 -38.37
N ILE A 139 -12.55 -24.48 -38.10
CA ILE A 139 -13.72 -24.78 -38.94
C ILE A 139 -14.97 -24.35 -38.19
N LYS A 140 -15.89 -23.68 -38.89
CA LYS A 140 -17.18 -23.25 -38.37
C LYS A 140 -18.28 -24.12 -38.97
N ALA A 141 -19.09 -24.74 -38.13
CA ALA A 141 -20.26 -25.50 -38.53
C ALA A 141 -21.27 -24.61 -39.26
N GLY A 142 -21.89 -25.14 -40.31
CA GLY A 142 -22.92 -24.44 -41.06
C GLY A 142 -24.28 -24.46 -40.35
N LYS A 143 -25.35 -24.51 -41.13
CA LYS A 143 -26.74 -24.40 -40.65
C LYS A 143 -27.54 -25.71 -40.83
N THR A 144 -26.93 -26.74 -41.40
CA THR A 144 -27.59 -28.00 -41.74
C THR A 144 -27.07 -29.11 -40.84
N ALA A 145 -27.95 -29.87 -40.19
CA ALA A 145 -27.53 -30.96 -39.31
C ALA A 145 -27.10 -32.18 -40.14
N GLY A 146 -26.06 -32.88 -39.69
CA GLY A 146 -25.48 -34.04 -40.36
C GLY A 146 -23.96 -33.94 -40.52
N THR A 147 -23.43 -34.88 -41.29
CA THR A 147 -21.99 -35.09 -41.46
C THR A 147 -21.33 -33.98 -42.27
N VAL A 148 -20.17 -33.52 -41.82
CA VAL A 148 -19.23 -32.67 -42.58
C VAL A 148 -17.95 -33.47 -42.79
N THR A 149 -17.61 -33.79 -44.04
CA THR A 149 -16.39 -34.53 -44.37
C THR A 149 -15.28 -33.57 -44.79
N VAL A 150 -14.13 -33.64 -44.12
CA VAL A 150 -12.94 -32.81 -44.43
C VAL A 150 -11.76 -33.70 -44.82
N ARG A 151 -11.32 -33.62 -46.07
CA ARG A 151 -10.22 -34.44 -46.63
C ARG A 151 -8.88 -33.74 -46.49
N ALA A 152 -7.96 -34.34 -45.74
CA ALA A 152 -6.55 -33.97 -45.73
C ALA A 152 -5.76 -34.79 -46.76
N SER A 153 -4.97 -34.12 -47.60
CA SER A 153 -4.20 -34.74 -48.67
C SER A 153 -2.82 -34.08 -48.85
N SER A 154 -1.85 -34.81 -49.42
CA SER A 154 -0.58 -34.22 -49.87
C SER A 154 -0.11 -34.90 -51.15
N ARG A 155 0.52 -34.14 -52.05
CA ARG A 155 1.08 -34.66 -53.30
C ARG A 155 2.24 -35.65 -53.12
N PHE A 156 2.74 -35.80 -51.89
CA PHE A 156 3.83 -36.72 -51.54
C PHE A 156 3.34 -37.93 -50.74
N ALA A 157 2.02 -38.05 -50.53
CA ALA A 157 1.44 -39.10 -49.71
C ALA A 157 0.72 -40.16 -50.55
N ALA A 158 0.76 -41.40 -50.07
CA ALA A 158 0.12 -42.55 -50.71
C ALA A 158 -1.41 -42.54 -50.54
N GLN A 159 -1.91 -41.90 -49.48
CA GLN A 159 -3.33 -41.78 -49.19
C GLN A 159 -3.69 -40.39 -48.63
N SER A 160 -4.95 -39.99 -48.86
CA SER A 160 -5.61 -38.93 -48.09
C SER A 160 -6.19 -39.48 -46.78
N TYR A 161 -6.56 -38.61 -45.87
CA TYR A 161 -7.33 -38.93 -44.66
C TYR A 161 -8.58 -38.07 -44.60
N ASP A 162 -9.74 -38.69 -44.41
CA ASP A 162 -11.04 -38.00 -44.39
C ASP A 162 -11.55 -37.93 -42.94
N PHE A 163 -11.56 -36.72 -42.37
CA PHE A 163 -12.17 -36.44 -41.08
C PHE A 163 -13.69 -36.39 -41.21
N GLN A 164 -14.39 -37.03 -40.27
CA GLN A 164 -15.83 -37.09 -40.18
C GLN A 164 -16.29 -36.23 -39.00
N LEU A 165 -16.87 -35.05 -39.28
CA LEU A 165 -17.41 -34.14 -38.27
C LEU A 165 -18.94 -34.19 -38.29
N GLN A 166 -19.60 -33.74 -37.22
CA GLN A 166 -21.07 -33.76 -37.11
C GLN A 166 -21.63 -32.39 -36.71
N VAL A 167 -22.59 -31.89 -37.49
CA VAL A 167 -23.37 -30.70 -37.12
C VAL A 167 -24.66 -31.16 -36.44
N VAL A 168 -24.91 -30.70 -35.21
CA VAL A 168 -26.00 -31.21 -34.36
C VAL A 168 -27.03 -30.12 -34.01
N ASP A 169 -28.32 -30.51 -34.02
CA ASP A 169 -29.46 -29.66 -33.65
C ASP A 169 -29.66 -29.64 -32.12
N PRO A 170 -29.60 -28.47 -31.44
CA PRO A 170 -29.34 -28.43 -29.99
C PRO A 170 -30.58 -28.62 -29.10
N ARG A 171 -30.67 -29.80 -28.47
CA ARG A 171 -31.60 -30.17 -27.38
C ARG A 171 -31.00 -31.33 -26.53
N THR A 172 -30.54 -31.17 -25.29
CA THR A 172 -30.18 -30.00 -24.48
C THR A 172 -28.90 -30.32 -23.69
N ASP A 173 -28.10 -29.31 -23.29
CA ASP A 173 -26.79 -29.54 -22.63
C ASP A 173 -26.81 -29.42 -21.09
N SER A 174 -27.96 -29.22 -20.44
CA SER A 174 -28.08 -29.05 -18.97
C SER A 174 -28.36 -30.35 -18.21
N ASP A 175 -28.83 -31.38 -18.90
CA ASP A 175 -29.45 -32.57 -18.30
C ASP A 175 -28.42 -33.65 -17.91
N ALA A 176 -28.76 -34.40 -16.85
CA ALA A 176 -28.00 -35.54 -16.33
C ALA A 176 -27.61 -36.55 -17.42
N ALA A 177 -26.33 -36.94 -17.47
CA ALA A 177 -25.82 -37.88 -18.47
C ALA A 177 -24.73 -38.84 -17.96
N PHE A 178 -23.87 -38.41 -17.03
CA PHE A 178 -22.87 -39.25 -16.39
C PHE A 178 -23.10 -39.26 -14.87
N VAL A 179 -22.92 -40.42 -14.25
CA VAL A 179 -23.25 -40.62 -12.83
C VAL A 179 -22.11 -41.38 -12.16
N TYR A 180 -21.62 -40.86 -11.04
CA TYR A 180 -20.50 -41.42 -10.29
C TYR A 180 -20.85 -41.57 -8.82
N THR A 181 -20.37 -42.64 -8.18
CA THR A 181 -20.49 -42.86 -6.73
C THR A 181 -19.83 -41.73 -5.95
N GLN A 182 -20.57 -41.04 -5.08
CA GLN A 182 -20.05 -39.97 -4.22
C GLN A 182 -19.95 -40.42 -2.76
N ALA A 183 -20.99 -41.07 -2.22
CA ALA A 183 -21.01 -41.55 -0.84
C ALA A 183 -21.97 -42.74 -0.66
N GLY A 184 -21.73 -43.54 0.38
CA GLY A 184 -22.61 -44.63 0.79
C GLY A 184 -22.40 -45.96 0.06
N ASP A 185 -21.26 -46.18 -0.59
CA ASP A 185 -20.88 -47.48 -1.19
C ASP A 185 -20.24 -48.43 -0.15
N TYR A 186 -20.34 -49.74 -0.39
CA TYR A 186 -19.80 -50.80 0.44
C TYR A 186 -20.24 -50.69 1.90
N GLN A 187 -21.54 -50.53 2.16
CA GLN A 187 -22.06 -50.59 3.53
C GLN A 187 -22.37 -52.04 3.93
N ASP A 188 -22.03 -52.33 5.19
CA ASP A 188 -22.23 -53.63 5.81
C ASP A 188 -23.25 -53.54 6.93
N ARG A 189 -24.30 -54.36 6.82
CA ARG A 189 -25.45 -54.26 7.70
C ARG A 189 -25.92 -55.60 8.21
N VAL A 190 -26.14 -55.68 9.52
CA VAL A 190 -26.81 -56.81 10.17
C VAL A 190 -28.30 -56.81 9.84
N ALA A 191 -28.83 -57.97 9.44
CA ALA A 191 -30.26 -58.21 9.34
C ALA A 191 -30.89 -58.14 10.74
N ALA A 192 -31.56 -57.03 11.05
CA ALA A 192 -32.31 -56.89 12.29
C ALA A 192 -33.51 -57.85 12.32
N ALA A 193 -33.88 -58.34 13.50
CA ALA A 193 -34.98 -59.29 13.69
C ALA A 193 -36.39 -58.70 13.47
N ALA A 194 -36.50 -57.44 13.05
CA ALA A 194 -37.75 -56.74 12.78
C ALA A 194 -37.66 -55.95 11.45
N PRO A 195 -38.77 -55.79 10.70
CA PRO A 195 -38.79 -54.98 9.48
C PRO A 195 -38.42 -53.52 9.76
N GLY A 196 -37.68 -52.88 8.84
CA GLY A 196 -37.35 -51.45 8.91
C GLY A 196 -35.89 -51.12 9.26
N GLY A 197 -34.96 -52.07 9.17
CA GLY A 197 -33.54 -51.77 9.30
C GLY A 197 -33.04 -50.83 8.19
N GLN A 198 -32.89 -49.53 8.49
CA GLN A 198 -32.36 -48.49 7.59
C GLN A 198 -30.82 -48.37 7.54
N PHE A 199 -30.21 -48.42 6.36
CA PHE A 199 -28.76 -48.26 6.21
C PHE A 199 -28.29 -46.89 6.74
N PRO A 200 -27.14 -46.82 7.44
CA PRO A 200 -26.74 -45.63 8.18
C PRO A 200 -26.28 -44.46 7.29
N THR A 201 -25.91 -44.73 6.04
CA THR A 201 -25.48 -43.71 5.06
C THR A 201 -26.41 -43.77 3.84
N LEU A 202 -26.86 -42.61 3.38
CA LEU A 202 -27.64 -42.53 2.14
C LEU A 202 -26.73 -42.74 0.94
N LEU A 203 -27.24 -43.42 -0.09
CA LEU A 203 -26.52 -43.55 -1.36
C LEU A 203 -26.55 -42.20 -2.06
N GLN A 204 -25.39 -41.63 -2.36
CA GLN A 204 -25.27 -40.36 -3.06
C GLN A 204 -24.40 -40.51 -4.30
N VAL A 205 -24.86 -39.92 -5.39
CA VAL A 205 -24.10 -39.80 -6.64
C VAL A 205 -23.76 -38.36 -6.95
N LYS A 206 -22.61 -38.16 -7.58
CA LYS A 206 -22.30 -36.95 -8.34
C LYS A 206 -22.84 -37.14 -9.76
N VAL A 207 -23.50 -36.13 -10.30
CA VAL A 207 -24.16 -36.16 -11.60
C VAL A 207 -23.59 -35.06 -12.49
N GLU A 208 -23.11 -35.46 -13.66
CA GLU A 208 -22.58 -34.56 -14.68
C GLU A 208 -23.44 -34.58 -15.94
N ASN A 209 -23.50 -33.44 -16.62
CA ASN A 209 -24.10 -33.32 -17.94
C ASN A 209 -23.19 -33.96 -19.02
N ARG A 210 -23.63 -33.95 -20.29
CA ARG A 210 -22.84 -34.50 -21.41
C ARG A 210 -21.47 -33.81 -21.64
N ARG A 211 -21.18 -32.71 -20.95
CA ARG A 211 -19.91 -31.97 -21.00
C ARG A 211 -18.96 -32.27 -19.82
N LYS A 212 -19.36 -33.13 -18.87
CA LYS A 212 -18.66 -33.38 -17.60
C LYS A 212 -18.64 -32.17 -16.64
N GLU A 213 -19.64 -31.30 -16.78
CA GLU A 213 -19.94 -30.22 -15.83
C GLU A 213 -21.07 -30.69 -14.89
N PRO A 214 -21.21 -30.16 -13.66
CA PRO A 214 -22.32 -30.51 -12.76
C PRO A 214 -23.68 -30.34 -13.45
N ALA A 215 -24.52 -31.38 -13.43
CA ALA A 215 -25.84 -31.33 -14.07
C ALA A 215 -26.80 -30.42 -13.27
N ALA A 216 -27.54 -29.56 -13.98
CA ALA A 216 -28.49 -28.63 -13.36
C ALA A 216 -29.93 -29.16 -13.35
N THR A 217 -30.24 -30.15 -14.20
CA THR A 217 -31.58 -30.72 -14.39
C THR A 217 -31.51 -32.22 -14.71
N GLY A 218 -32.65 -32.92 -14.58
CA GLY A 218 -32.81 -34.36 -14.85
C GLY A 218 -33.14 -35.17 -13.58
N ASN A 219 -33.49 -36.45 -13.74
CA ASN A 219 -33.68 -37.37 -12.62
C ASN A 219 -32.68 -38.53 -12.70
N ILE A 220 -32.26 -39.02 -11.54
CA ILE A 220 -31.51 -40.27 -11.39
C ILE A 220 -32.43 -41.35 -10.85
N ILE A 221 -32.45 -42.50 -11.53
CA ILE A 221 -33.09 -43.72 -11.05
C ILE A 221 -32.02 -44.54 -10.32
N PHE A 222 -32.25 -44.78 -9.03
CA PHE A 222 -31.55 -45.79 -8.26
C PHE A 222 -32.35 -47.10 -8.33
N ALA A 223 -31.74 -48.18 -8.80
CA ALA A 223 -32.37 -49.49 -8.95
C ALA A 223 -31.52 -50.58 -8.29
N ALA A 224 -32.14 -51.38 -7.42
CA ALA A 224 -31.47 -52.42 -6.65
C ALA A 224 -31.60 -53.80 -7.31
N TYR A 225 -30.46 -54.47 -7.49
CA TYR A 225 -30.33 -55.78 -8.13
C TYR A 225 -29.61 -56.79 -7.23
N PRO A 226 -29.91 -58.09 -7.32
CA PRO A 226 -29.06 -59.13 -6.73
C PRO A 226 -27.68 -59.13 -7.43
N MET A 227 -26.60 -59.37 -6.67
CA MET A 227 -25.24 -59.35 -7.21
C MET A 227 -24.95 -60.50 -8.19
N ALA A 228 -25.63 -61.64 -8.04
CA ALA A 228 -25.59 -62.74 -8.99
C ALA A 228 -27.00 -63.25 -9.33
N ASP A 229 -27.21 -63.67 -10.58
CA ASP A 229 -28.48 -64.22 -11.02
C ASP A 229 -28.87 -65.44 -10.18
N GLY A 230 -30.11 -65.45 -9.66
CA GLY A 230 -30.60 -66.47 -8.72
C GLY A 230 -30.36 -66.18 -7.24
N GLN A 231 -29.63 -65.11 -6.89
CA GLN A 231 -29.68 -64.56 -5.53
C GLN A 231 -30.97 -63.74 -5.30
N TRP A 232 -31.42 -63.69 -4.05
CA TRP A 232 -32.55 -62.87 -3.64
C TRP A 232 -32.09 -61.44 -3.33
N LEU A 233 -32.86 -60.45 -3.77
CA LEU A 233 -32.66 -59.06 -3.38
C LEU A 233 -32.95 -58.89 -1.88
N SER A 234 -31.97 -58.42 -1.11
CA SER A 234 -32.09 -58.21 0.35
C SER A 234 -32.14 -56.74 0.76
N VAL A 235 -32.14 -55.80 -0.20
CA VAL A 235 -32.24 -54.35 0.03
C VAL A 235 -33.30 -53.71 -0.85
N TRP A 236 -34.09 -52.80 -0.28
CA TRP A 236 -35.21 -52.11 -0.93
C TRP A 236 -35.19 -50.62 -0.59
N PHE A 237 -35.79 -49.79 -1.43
CA PHE A 237 -36.19 -48.41 -1.10
C PHE A 237 -37.60 -48.43 -0.46
N PRO A 238 -38.07 -47.34 0.16
CA PRO A 238 -39.37 -47.31 0.84
C PRO A 238 -40.56 -47.72 -0.02
N ASP A 239 -40.53 -47.41 -1.32
CA ASP A 239 -41.63 -47.63 -2.27
C ASP A 239 -41.39 -48.80 -3.25
N GLY A 240 -40.26 -49.52 -3.15
CA GLY A 240 -39.95 -50.65 -4.04
C GLY A 240 -38.46 -50.96 -4.20
N ASN A 241 -38.10 -51.67 -5.28
CA ASN A 241 -36.71 -51.93 -5.65
C ASN A 241 -36.08 -50.81 -6.50
N THR A 242 -36.84 -49.75 -6.80
CA THR A 242 -36.36 -48.55 -7.51
C THR A 242 -36.80 -47.28 -6.79
N ALA A 243 -36.01 -46.21 -6.93
CA ALA A 243 -36.35 -44.85 -6.50
C ALA A 243 -35.88 -43.85 -7.55
N SER A 244 -36.73 -42.87 -7.89
CA SER A 244 -36.37 -41.76 -8.79
C SER A 244 -36.19 -40.49 -7.98
N VAL A 245 -35.08 -39.78 -8.20
CA VAL A 245 -34.70 -38.58 -7.46
C VAL A 245 -34.23 -37.50 -8.45
N ALA A 246 -34.74 -36.27 -8.29
CA ALA A 246 -34.26 -35.13 -9.07
C ALA A 246 -32.80 -34.79 -8.74
N VAL A 247 -32.06 -34.29 -9.73
CA VAL A 247 -30.73 -33.73 -9.52
C VAL A 247 -30.83 -32.37 -8.83
N ASP A 248 -30.02 -32.15 -7.81
CA ASP A 248 -29.87 -30.89 -7.08
C ASP A 248 -28.37 -30.53 -7.02
N GLU A 249 -28.02 -29.32 -7.50
CA GLU A 249 -26.64 -28.81 -7.59
C GLU A 249 -25.57 -29.79 -8.13
N GLY A 250 -25.94 -30.70 -9.06
CA GLY A 250 -25.05 -31.71 -9.62
C GLY A 250 -24.87 -32.96 -8.76
N TYR A 251 -25.77 -33.22 -7.81
CA TYR A 251 -25.83 -34.44 -7.01
C TYR A 251 -27.24 -35.04 -7.03
N ALA A 252 -27.36 -36.33 -6.71
CA ALA A 252 -28.63 -36.94 -6.36
C ALA A 252 -28.44 -37.89 -5.17
N THR A 253 -29.37 -37.87 -4.22
CA THR A 253 -29.28 -38.65 -2.97
C THR A 253 -30.50 -39.55 -2.86
N ALA A 254 -30.30 -40.87 -2.81
CA ALA A 254 -31.37 -41.84 -2.74
C ALA A 254 -32.14 -41.76 -1.41
N PRO A 255 -33.45 -42.12 -1.40
CA PRO A 255 -34.16 -42.43 -0.17
C PRO A 255 -33.45 -43.53 0.64
N THR A 256 -33.69 -43.56 1.95
CA THR A 256 -33.01 -44.51 2.85
C THR A 256 -33.24 -45.96 2.44
N LEU A 257 -32.15 -46.64 2.10
CA LEU A 257 -32.16 -48.08 1.78
C LEU A 257 -32.50 -48.88 3.05
N VAL A 258 -33.39 -49.87 2.92
CA VAL A 258 -33.82 -50.76 4.02
C VAL A 258 -33.50 -52.22 3.74
N THR A 259 -33.16 -52.97 4.78
CA THR A 259 -32.93 -54.42 4.71
C THR A 259 -34.25 -55.19 4.68
N GLN A 260 -34.39 -56.14 3.77
CA GLN A 260 -35.46 -57.14 3.75
C GLN A 260 -34.94 -58.47 4.30
N ILE A 261 -35.70 -59.10 5.21
CA ILE A 261 -35.35 -60.41 5.76
C ILE A 261 -35.58 -61.49 4.71
N VAL A 262 -34.53 -62.22 4.33
CA VAL A 262 -34.60 -63.36 3.40
C VAL A 262 -34.44 -64.65 4.18
N ASN A 263 -35.40 -65.57 4.08
CA ASN A 263 -35.43 -66.82 4.87
C ASN A 263 -34.38 -67.89 4.46
N ASN A 264 -33.56 -67.62 3.44
CA ASN A 264 -32.48 -68.50 2.97
C ASN A 264 -31.14 -67.76 3.07
N THR A 265 -30.27 -68.18 3.98
CA THR A 265 -28.93 -67.58 4.16
C THR A 265 -27.91 -68.21 3.22
N PRO A 266 -27.15 -67.42 2.43
CA PRO A 266 -26.00 -67.91 1.67
C PRO A 266 -24.90 -68.47 2.59
N ALA A 267 -24.05 -69.38 2.08
CA ALA A 267 -22.98 -69.98 2.86
C ALA A 267 -21.94 -68.97 3.40
N SER A 268 -21.78 -67.82 2.73
CA SER A 268 -20.97 -66.68 3.18
C SER A 268 -21.52 -65.99 4.43
N GLY A 269 -22.79 -66.21 4.79
CA GLY A 269 -23.45 -65.51 5.89
C GLY A 269 -24.02 -64.14 5.52
N TYR A 270 -23.88 -63.69 4.27
CA TYR A 270 -24.46 -62.43 3.78
C TYR A 270 -25.00 -62.55 2.35
N ALA A 271 -25.98 -61.71 2.01
CA ALA A 271 -26.45 -61.48 0.65
C ALA A 271 -25.91 -60.13 0.16
N ALA A 272 -25.31 -60.12 -1.03
CA ALA A 272 -24.79 -58.91 -1.67
C ALA A 272 -25.74 -58.43 -2.77
N ASN A 273 -25.86 -57.12 -2.89
CA ASN A 273 -26.74 -56.44 -3.83
C ASN A 273 -25.91 -55.39 -4.56
N VAL A 274 -26.27 -55.11 -5.81
CA VAL A 274 -25.72 -54.00 -6.57
C VAL A 274 -26.84 -53.00 -6.80
N ILE A 275 -26.69 -51.77 -6.30
CA ILE A 275 -27.59 -50.66 -6.66
C ILE A 275 -26.93 -49.92 -7.80
N CYS A 276 -27.60 -49.86 -8.95
CA CYS A 276 -27.19 -49.04 -10.07
C CYS A 276 -27.91 -47.69 -9.98
N ALA A 277 -27.21 -46.59 -10.23
CA ALA A 277 -27.76 -45.25 -10.30
C ALA A 277 -27.44 -44.64 -11.67
N TYR A 278 -28.47 -44.32 -12.44
CA TYR A 278 -28.37 -43.91 -13.85
C TYR A 278 -29.41 -42.82 -14.17
N PRO A 279 -29.18 -41.96 -15.18
CA PRO A 279 -30.17 -40.94 -15.54
C PRO A 279 -31.43 -41.59 -16.11
N ASP A 280 -32.58 -40.95 -15.93
CA ASP A 280 -33.88 -41.40 -16.46
C ASP A 280 -33.94 -41.49 -18.00
N THR A 281 -32.92 -40.96 -18.69
CA THR A 281 -32.70 -41.08 -20.15
C THR A 281 -31.79 -42.26 -20.56
N TYR A 282 -31.27 -43.05 -19.62
CA TYR A 282 -30.45 -44.24 -19.90
C TYR A 282 -31.33 -45.39 -20.41
N ASP A 283 -30.94 -45.98 -21.53
CA ASP A 283 -31.71 -47.02 -22.21
C ASP A 283 -31.49 -48.40 -21.58
N ILE A 284 -32.36 -48.75 -20.62
CA ILE A 284 -32.37 -50.06 -19.95
C ILE A 284 -32.90 -51.20 -20.82
N GLU A 285 -33.49 -50.94 -21.99
CA GLU A 285 -33.95 -52.00 -22.91
C GLU A 285 -32.78 -52.52 -23.76
N ASP A 286 -31.90 -51.62 -24.22
CA ASP A 286 -30.70 -51.98 -24.99
C ASP A 286 -29.43 -52.22 -24.12
N GLN A 287 -29.34 -51.70 -22.89
CA GLN A 287 -28.12 -51.77 -22.06
C GLN A 287 -28.38 -52.11 -20.58
N ASP A 288 -27.86 -53.26 -20.10
CA ASP A 288 -27.99 -53.66 -18.68
C ASP A 288 -27.11 -52.77 -17.76
N PRO A 289 -27.72 -51.97 -16.85
CA PRO A 289 -26.98 -51.05 -15.99
C PRO A 289 -26.05 -51.77 -14.99
N ARG A 290 -26.22 -53.07 -14.76
CA ARG A 290 -25.27 -53.88 -13.97
C ARG A 290 -23.93 -54.08 -14.68
N THR A 291 -23.90 -53.93 -16.01
CA THR A 291 -22.73 -54.24 -16.86
C THR A 291 -22.21 -53.08 -17.71
N ASP A 292 -22.92 -51.95 -17.78
CA ASP A 292 -22.47 -50.72 -18.45
C ASP A 292 -21.00 -50.35 -18.16
N THR A 293 -20.28 -50.01 -19.23
CA THR A 293 -18.91 -49.46 -19.18
C THR A 293 -18.82 -48.06 -19.82
N SER A 294 -19.93 -47.43 -20.20
CA SER A 294 -19.97 -46.10 -20.80
C SER A 294 -19.74 -44.96 -19.80
N GLY A 295 -19.90 -45.24 -18.50
CA GLY A 295 -19.77 -44.26 -17.42
C GLY A 295 -21.04 -43.45 -17.16
N GLN A 296 -22.17 -43.90 -17.70
CA GLN A 296 -23.49 -43.32 -17.44
C GLN A 296 -24.12 -43.87 -16.15
N VAL A 297 -23.57 -44.97 -15.61
CA VAL A 297 -24.09 -45.68 -14.43
C VAL A 297 -23.08 -45.72 -13.29
N ALA A 298 -23.46 -45.20 -12.12
CA ALA A 298 -22.77 -45.46 -10.86
C ALA A 298 -23.26 -46.77 -10.22
N ARG A 299 -22.41 -47.47 -9.47
CA ARG A 299 -22.74 -48.73 -8.81
C ARG A 299 -22.33 -48.74 -7.35
N PHE A 300 -23.26 -49.10 -6.48
CA PHE A 300 -23.04 -49.32 -5.05
C PHE A 300 -23.16 -50.82 -4.73
N THR A 301 -22.31 -51.33 -3.85
CA THR A 301 -22.29 -52.73 -3.41
C THR A 301 -22.75 -52.84 -1.96
N GLU A 302 -23.94 -53.39 -1.70
CA GLU A 302 -24.54 -53.38 -0.36
C GLU A 302 -24.76 -54.78 0.20
N ARG A 303 -24.24 -55.03 1.41
CA ARG A 303 -24.20 -56.36 2.03
C ARG A 303 -25.09 -56.45 3.27
N VAL A 304 -26.05 -57.38 3.21
CA VAL A 304 -26.94 -57.71 4.33
C VAL A 304 -26.50 -59.04 4.94
N TRP A 305 -25.95 -58.96 6.14
CA TRP A 305 -25.41 -60.08 6.93
C TRP A 305 -26.48 -60.72 7.80
N ASN A 306 -26.54 -62.04 7.83
CA ASN A 306 -27.37 -62.75 8.80
C ASN A 306 -26.67 -62.75 10.17
N SER A 307 -27.11 -61.86 11.06
CA SER A 307 -26.45 -61.60 12.35
C SER A 307 -24.99 -61.15 12.18
N ASN A 308 -24.23 -61.14 13.28
CA ASN A 308 -22.81 -60.82 13.31
C ASN A 308 -21.95 -62.03 12.88
N ALA A 309 -22.11 -62.47 11.62
CA ALA A 309 -21.53 -63.71 11.10
C ALA A 309 -20.10 -63.58 10.54
N ALA A 310 -19.54 -62.38 10.42
CA ALA A 310 -18.14 -62.20 10.07
C ALA A 310 -17.22 -62.53 11.25
N THR A 311 -15.95 -62.83 10.97
CA THR A 311 -14.90 -63.03 11.99
C THR A 311 -13.78 -62.00 11.83
N VAL A 312 -13.22 -61.53 12.94
CA VAL A 312 -12.09 -60.58 12.99
C VAL A 312 -10.86 -61.29 13.54
N GLY A 313 -9.85 -61.51 12.70
CA GLY A 313 -8.53 -62.00 13.14
C GLY A 313 -7.54 -60.84 13.33
N ARG A 314 -6.77 -60.85 14.42
CA ARG A 314 -5.57 -60.02 14.56
C ARG A 314 -4.33 -60.79 14.09
N ASP A 315 -3.32 -60.09 13.60
CA ASP A 315 -1.99 -60.67 13.32
C ASP A 315 -1.18 -60.74 14.63
N ASP A 316 -1.14 -61.92 15.26
CA ASP A 316 -0.43 -62.14 16.54
C ASP A 316 1.08 -61.84 16.47
N ALA A 317 1.71 -61.87 15.29
CA ALA A 317 3.13 -61.51 15.14
C ALA A 317 3.40 -60.02 15.38
N ARG A 318 2.35 -59.18 15.39
CA ARG A 318 2.42 -57.72 15.63
C ARG A 318 1.90 -57.31 17.01
N ASN A 319 1.68 -58.29 17.88
CA ASN A 319 1.23 -58.09 19.26
C ASN A 319 2.43 -57.99 20.22
N ASN A 320 2.24 -57.36 21.39
CA ASN A 320 3.26 -57.13 22.41
C ASN A 320 4.47 -56.27 21.96
N GLN A 321 4.25 -55.33 21.03
CA GLN A 321 5.30 -54.40 20.63
C GLN A 321 5.63 -53.41 21.75
N THR A 322 6.90 -52.99 21.83
CA THR A 322 7.36 -51.95 22.76
C THR A 322 8.02 -50.81 21.98
N ALA A 323 7.77 -49.57 22.37
CA ALA A 323 8.44 -48.38 21.85
C ALA A 323 8.78 -47.41 23.01
N ALA A 324 9.79 -46.57 22.81
CA ALA A 324 10.05 -45.45 23.71
C ALA A 324 9.01 -44.33 23.45
N PRO A 325 8.60 -43.55 24.47
CA PRO A 325 7.80 -42.35 24.27
C PRO A 325 8.44 -41.43 23.21
N GLY A 326 7.66 -40.95 22.25
CA GLY A 326 8.15 -40.17 21.11
C GLY A 326 8.62 -40.99 19.91
N GLN A 327 8.59 -42.32 19.96
CA GLN A 327 8.92 -43.20 18.82
C GLN A 327 7.70 -43.96 18.30
N TYR A 328 7.73 -44.27 17.00
CA TYR A 328 6.73 -45.14 16.36
C TYR A 328 6.93 -46.60 16.76
N PHE A 329 5.82 -47.33 16.94
CA PHE A 329 5.86 -48.78 17.07
C PHE A 329 6.36 -49.43 15.77
N PRO A 330 7.22 -50.46 15.85
CA PRO A 330 7.98 -50.96 14.70
C PRO A 330 7.12 -51.59 13.60
N PHE A 331 5.90 -52.05 13.89
CA PHE A 331 5.01 -52.68 12.92
C PHE A 331 3.59 -52.07 12.97
N ARG A 332 3.06 -51.68 11.79
CA ARG A 332 1.64 -51.35 11.59
C ARG A 332 0.76 -52.53 11.98
N LEU A 333 -0.33 -52.27 12.69
CA LEU A 333 -1.29 -53.33 13.07
C LEU A 333 -2.16 -53.74 11.88
N THR A 334 -2.70 -54.96 11.94
CA THR A 334 -3.54 -55.52 10.87
C THR A 334 -4.76 -56.23 11.43
N ALA A 335 -5.81 -56.33 10.63
CA ALA A 335 -6.97 -57.15 10.92
C ALA A 335 -7.38 -57.89 9.64
N THR A 336 -7.66 -59.18 9.74
CA THR A 336 -8.18 -59.97 8.62
C THR A 336 -9.66 -60.25 8.86
N ILE A 337 -10.53 -59.81 7.96
CA ILE A 337 -11.96 -60.08 8.03
C ILE A 337 -12.32 -61.25 7.11
N LYS A 338 -13.06 -62.20 7.65
CA LYS A 338 -13.57 -63.36 6.90
C LYS A 338 -15.06 -63.56 7.10
N ASP A 339 -15.71 -64.01 6.03
CA ASP A 339 -17.13 -64.37 6.02
C ASP A 339 -17.39 -65.70 6.77
N ALA A 340 -18.66 -66.11 6.87
CA ALA A 340 -19.03 -67.34 7.58
C ALA A 340 -18.48 -68.62 6.90
N ALA A 341 -18.16 -68.56 5.61
CA ALA A 341 -17.51 -69.63 4.85
C ALA A 341 -15.96 -69.55 4.92
N ARG A 342 -15.40 -68.60 5.68
CA ARG A 342 -13.97 -68.29 5.86
C ARG A 342 -13.27 -67.69 4.63
N ASN A 343 -14.02 -67.18 3.66
CA ASN A 343 -13.47 -66.40 2.56
C ASN A 343 -13.11 -64.98 3.03
N PRO A 344 -12.07 -64.35 2.45
CA PRO A 344 -11.79 -62.94 2.72
C PRO A 344 -12.95 -62.03 2.27
N VAL A 345 -13.16 -60.94 3.00
CA VAL A 345 -14.19 -59.93 2.67
C VAL A 345 -13.50 -58.66 2.21
N ASP A 346 -13.65 -58.30 0.94
CA ASP A 346 -13.12 -57.06 0.35
C ASP A 346 -13.94 -55.82 0.81
N GLN A 347 -13.32 -54.65 0.84
CA GLN A 347 -13.95 -53.35 1.16
C GLN A 347 -14.73 -53.29 2.50
N MET A 348 -14.48 -54.20 3.44
CA MET A 348 -15.14 -54.20 4.76
C MET A 348 -14.56 -53.10 5.64
N LEU A 349 -15.42 -52.37 6.34
CA LEU A 349 -15.00 -51.36 7.32
C LEU A 349 -14.47 -52.00 8.60
N VAL A 350 -13.22 -51.67 8.93
CA VAL A 350 -12.57 -52.06 10.17
C VAL A 350 -12.20 -50.81 10.97
N THR A 351 -12.73 -50.73 12.19
CA THR A 351 -12.37 -49.71 13.17
C THR A 351 -11.26 -50.24 14.07
N PHE A 352 -10.11 -49.57 14.09
CA PHE A 352 -9.08 -49.76 15.11
C PHE A 352 -9.26 -48.69 16.20
N THR A 353 -9.64 -49.12 17.40
CA THR A 353 -9.80 -48.22 18.57
C THR A 353 -8.58 -48.35 19.48
N LEU A 354 -7.87 -47.25 19.72
CA LEU A 354 -6.70 -47.17 20.58
C LEU A 354 -7.07 -46.60 21.96
N GLN A 355 -6.52 -47.21 23.01
CA GLN A 355 -6.60 -46.75 24.39
C GLN A 355 -5.20 -46.70 25.00
N GLY A 356 -4.90 -45.71 25.84
CA GLY A 356 -3.58 -45.53 26.47
C GLY A 356 -2.73 -44.44 25.80
N PRO A 357 -1.44 -44.32 26.17
CA PRO A 357 -0.54 -43.23 25.74
C PRO A 357 0.02 -43.38 24.30
N GLY A 358 -0.84 -43.72 23.35
CA GLY A 358 -0.50 -43.81 21.93
C GLY A 358 -1.37 -42.89 21.08
N GLN A 359 -0.97 -42.69 19.82
CA GLN A 359 -1.81 -42.07 18.81
C GLN A 359 -1.49 -42.61 17.41
N PHE A 360 -2.50 -42.72 16.55
CA PHE A 360 -2.28 -43.01 15.14
C PHE A 360 -1.56 -41.82 14.43
N ASP A 361 -0.78 -42.14 13.40
CA ASP A 361 0.01 -41.19 12.61
C ASP A 361 -0.80 -40.59 11.44
N SER A 362 -1.16 -39.30 11.55
CA SER A 362 -2.02 -38.64 10.55
C SER A 362 -1.31 -38.31 9.23
N GLN A 363 -0.01 -38.60 9.12
CA GLN A 363 0.78 -38.43 7.90
C GLN A 363 1.19 -39.77 7.25
N ASP A 364 0.64 -40.89 7.73
CA ASP A 364 0.94 -42.21 7.19
C ASP A 364 0.27 -42.47 5.83
N ASP A 365 0.85 -43.34 5.02
CA ASP A 365 0.37 -43.63 3.64
C ASP A 365 -0.87 -44.54 3.55
N VAL A 366 -1.45 -44.91 4.71
CA VAL A 366 -2.61 -45.80 4.81
C VAL A 366 -3.91 -45.04 4.52
N PRO A 367 -4.71 -45.41 3.50
CA PRO A 367 -6.00 -44.78 3.25
C PRO A 367 -6.97 -45.00 4.42
N VAL A 368 -7.50 -43.90 4.95
CA VAL A 368 -8.40 -43.84 6.11
C VAL A 368 -9.71 -43.16 5.72
N GLU A 369 -10.85 -43.77 6.09
CA GLU A 369 -12.16 -43.16 5.86
C GLU A 369 -12.56 -42.19 6.98
N GLN A 370 -12.17 -42.49 8.21
CA GLN A 370 -12.43 -41.65 9.37
C GLN A 370 -11.20 -41.60 10.25
N TRP A 371 -10.83 -40.37 10.66
CA TRP A 371 -9.62 -40.12 11.43
C TRP A 371 -9.91 -39.52 12.81
N ASN A 372 -9.30 -40.11 13.83
CA ASN A 372 -9.06 -39.53 15.14
C ASN A 372 -7.76 -40.14 15.69
N ALA A 373 -6.96 -39.37 16.44
CA ALA A 373 -5.73 -39.84 17.07
C ALA A 373 -5.90 -41.16 17.88
N GLY A 374 -7.08 -41.37 18.49
CA GLY A 374 -7.43 -42.60 19.22
C GLY A 374 -8.33 -43.59 18.48
N LYS A 375 -8.78 -43.30 17.25
CA LYS A 375 -9.68 -44.18 16.48
C LYS A 375 -9.54 -43.93 14.98
N VAL A 376 -9.26 -44.98 14.22
CA VAL A 376 -9.21 -44.92 12.75
C VAL A 376 -10.12 -45.97 12.14
N VAL A 377 -10.74 -45.62 11.01
CA VAL A 377 -11.55 -46.53 10.19
C VAL A 377 -10.89 -46.69 8.84
N VAL A 378 -10.64 -47.93 8.45
CA VAL A 378 -9.99 -48.33 7.19
C VAL A 378 -10.81 -49.43 6.52
N ARG A 379 -10.60 -49.65 5.21
CA ARG A 379 -11.18 -50.80 4.50
C ARG A 379 -10.19 -51.95 4.38
N THR A 380 -10.73 -53.17 4.26
CA THR A 380 -9.98 -54.33 3.80
C THR A 380 -9.73 -54.27 2.29
N GLY A 381 -8.62 -54.86 1.83
CA GLY A 381 -8.44 -55.19 0.41
C GLY A 381 -9.06 -56.53 0.03
N GLY A 382 -8.87 -56.95 -1.24
CA GLY A 382 -9.43 -58.20 -1.79
C GLY A 382 -8.93 -59.51 -1.13
N ASP A 383 -7.91 -59.43 -0.28
CA ASP A 383 -7.42 -60.51 0.58
C ASP A 383 -8.05 -60.50 1.99
N GLY A 384 -8.98 -59.57 2.25
CA GLY A 384 -9.64 -59.38 3.52
C GLY A 384 -8.78 -58.67 4.56
N LEU A 385 -7.62 -58.12 4.19
CA LEU A 385 -6.68 -57.48 5.10
C LEU A 385 -6.93 -55.97 5.20
N ALA A 386 -7.21 -55.51 6.41
CA ALA A 386 -7.19 -54.10 6.80
C ALA A 386 -5.87 -53.79 7.52
N ILE A 387 -5.21 -52.69 7.14
CA ILE A 387 -3.95 -52.22 7.74
C ILE A 387 -4.26 -50.93 8.51
N ALA A 388 -3.82 -50.84 9.76
CA ALA A 388 -3.87 -49.60 10.52
C ALA A 388 -2.66 -48.71 10.19
N PRO A 389 -2.80 -47.38 10.22
CA PRO A 389 -1.69 -46.43 10.30
C PRO A 389 -0.67 -46.79 11.40
N ARG A 390 0.57 -46.33 11.26
CA ARG A 390 1.57 -46.37 12.32
C ARG A 390 1.03 -45.73 13.61
N ILE A 391 1.50 -46.24 14.74
CA ILE A 391 1.17 -45.70 16.05
C ILE A 391 2.43 -45.07 16.62
N LEU A 392 2.32 -43.82 17.07
CA LEU A 392 3.32 -43.11 17.83
C LEU A 392 3.04 -43.31 19.32
N ALA A 393 4.02 -43.81 20.08
CA ALA A 393 4.00 -43.69 21.54
C ALA A 393 4.11 -42.20 21.87
N GLN A 394 3.15 -41.64 22.62
CA GLN A 394 3.12 -40.19 22.85
C GLN A 394 4.34 -39.73 23.64
N PRO A 395 5.03 -38.64 23.22
CA PRO A 395 6.18 -38.09 23.96
C PRO A 395 5.89 -37.90 25.44
N GLY A 396 6.86 -38.26 26.30
CA GLY A 396 6.77 -38.11 27.76
C GLY A 396 5.76 -39.03 28.48
N LYS A 397 5.04 -39.94 27.79
CA LYS A 397 4.03 -40.80 28.41
C LYS A 397 4.36 -42.29 28.29
N SER A 398 4.60 -42.96 29.42
CA SER A 398 4.70 -44.42 29.52
C SER A 398 3.37 -45.07 29.90
N GLY A 399 3.23 -46.36 29.61
CA GLY A 399 2.06 -47.16 29.96
C GLY A 399 1.66 -48.20 28.90
N ALA A 400 0.72 -49.06 29.25
CA ALA A 400 0.11 -50.01 28.33
C ALA A 400 -0.81 -49.27 27.35
N ILE A 401 -0.75 -49.67 26.08
CA ILE A 401 -1.61 -49.21 24.98
C ILE A 401 -2.37 -50.44 24.46
N THR A 402 -3.68 -50.35 24.40
CA THR A 402 -4.54 -51.40 23.84
C THR A 402 -5.12 -50.93 22.52
N VAL A 403 -5.04 -51.74 21.46
CA VAL A 403 -5.71 -51.45 20.19
C VAL A 403 -6.67 -52.57 19.79
N THR A 404 -7.95 -52.24 19.65
CA THR A 404 -9.00 -53.20 19.31
C THR A 404 -9.50 -52.96 17.88
N PRO A 405 -9.10 -53.76 16.88
CA PRO A 405 -9.84 -53.91 15.63
C PRO A 405 -11.24 -54.50 15.88
N SER A 406 -12.22 -53.98 15.15
CA SER A 406 -13.61 -54.46 15.11
C SER A 406 -14.26 -54.12 13.78
N CYS A 407 -15.28 -54.86 13.35
CA CYS A 407 -16.13 -54.50 12.20
C CYS A 407 -17.62 -54.55 12.59
N PRO A 408 -18.54 -53.86 11.87
CA PRO A 408 -19.94 -53.72 12.26
C PRO A 408 -20.75 -55.03 12.30
N VAL A 409 -20.24 -56.10 11.69
CA VAL A 409 -20.94 -57.37 11.42
C VAL A 409 -20.22 -58.58 12.03
N SER A 410 -19.41 -58.34 13.07
CA SER A 410 -18.78 -59.39 13.88
C SER A 410 -18.94 -59.09 15.37
N ASN A 411 -18.91 -60.15 16.19
CA ASN A 411 -18.78 -60.04 17.64
C ASN A 411 -17.32 -60.10 18.11
N ASP A 412 -16.37 -60.38 17.21
CA ASP A 412 -14.97 -60.53 17.55
C ASP A 412 -14.32 -59.17 17.84
N GLN A 413 -13.64 -59.07 18.97
CA GLN A 413 -12.86 -57.90 19.39
C GLN A 413 -11.46 -58.33 19.86
N PRO A 414 -10.61 -58.89 18.98
CA PRO A 414 -9.26 -59.27 19.36
C PRO A 414 -8.43 -58.01 19.65
N THR A 415 -7.67 -58.02 20.74
CA THR A 415 -6.91 -56.84 21.19
C THR A 415 -5.42 -56.96 20.91
N TYR A 416 -4.79 -55.88 20.50
CA TYR A 416 -3.33 -55.73 20.54
C TYR A 416 -2.94 -55.09 21.87
N ALA A 417 -1.98 -55.69 22.57
CA ALA A 417 -1.27 -55.06 23.67
C ALA A 417 0.05 -54.49 23.13
N LEU A 418 0.29 -53.20 23.35
CA LEU A 418 1.54 -52.52 23.06
C LEU A 418 2.00 -51.81 24.34
N THR A 419 3.28 -51.49 24.45
CA THR A 419 3.85 -50.83 25.63
C THR A 419 4.66 -49.60 25.23
N SER A 420 4.28 -48.43 25.75
CA SER A 420 5.17 -47.28 25.80
C SER A 420 6.02 -47.38 27.08
N ALA A 421 7.33 -47.61 26.94
CA ALA A 421 8.23 -47.78 28.08
C ALA A 421 9.40 -46.80 27.98
N ILE A 422 9.68 -46.07 29.06
CA ILE A 422 10.89 -45.24 29.16
C ILE A 422 12.09 -46.20 29.34
N PRO A 423 13.09 -46.20 28.45
CA PRO A 423 14.33 -46.95 28.64
C PRO A 423 15.07 -46.51 29.93
N ALA A 424 15.63 -47.46 30.68
CA ALA A 424 16.32 -47.17 31.94
C ALA A 424 17.66 -46.40 31.79
N ASN A 425 18.08 -46.09 30.57
CA ASN A 425 19.23 -45.24 30.25
C ASN A 425 18.84 -43.80 29.84
N GLU A 426 17.54 -43.48 29.80
CA GLU A 426 17.01 -42.14 29.56
C GLU A 426 17.00 -41.31 30.85
N GLY A 427 17.40 -40.04 30.76
CA GLY A 427 17.34 -39.10 31.88
C GLY A 427 18.23 -39.38 33.07
N VAL A 428 19.36 -40.07 32.89
CA VAL A 428 20.33 -40.41 33.95
C VAL A 428 21.11 -39.19 34.46
N SER A 429 21.09 -38.07 33.73
CA SER A 429 21.65 -36.79 34.19
C SER A 429 20.69 -35.64 33.90
N VAL A 430 20.56 -34.73 34.88
CA VAL A 430 19.77 -33.50 34.82
C VAL A 430 20.68 -32.33 35.18
N GLY A 431 20.70 -31.29 34.34
CA GLY A 431 21.47 -30.06 34.55
C GLY A 431 20.60 -28.81 34.47
N VAL A 432 20.99 -27.76 35.20
CA VAL A 432 20.32 -26.45 35.13
C VAL A 432 20.41 -25.89 33.72
N GLY A 433 19.28 -25.44 33.18
CA GLY A 433 19.17 -24.68 31.94
C GLY A 433 18.74 -23.24 32.22
N GLU A 434 17.69 -22.76 31.55
CA GLU A 434 17.16 -21.41 31.73
C GLU A 434 16.27 -21.26 32.98
N GLY A 435 16.09 -20.02 33.44
CA GLY A 435 15.18 -19.68 34.54
C GLY A 435 15.81 -19.67 35.95
N ASP A 436 17.12 -19.86 36.08
CA ASP A 436 17.82 -19.69 37.37
C ASP A 436 18.01 -18.21 37.74
N TYR A 437 18.13 -17.90 39.04
CA TYR A 437 18.30 -16.56 39.61
C TYR A 437 17.28 -15.54 39.06
N GLN A 438 15.98 -15.83 39.14
CA GLN A 438 14.97 -14.82 38.82
C GLN A 438 14.56 -14.01 40.05
N ASP A 439 13.99 -12.84 39.76
CA ASP A 439 13.48 -11.88 40.72
C ASP A 439 11.99 -11.64 40.50
N GLN A 440 11.20 -11.71 41.56
CA GLN A 440 9.78 -11.38 41.48
C GLN A 440 9.24 -10.83 42.80
N VAL A 441 8.18 -10.03 42.74
CA VAL A 441 7.44 -9.59 43.94
C VAL A 441 6.55 -10.71 44.50
N LEU A 442 6.26 -10.64 45.79
CA LEU A 442 5.50 -11.64 46.53
C LEU A 442 4.16 -11.97 45.86
N GLN A 443 3.81 -13.26 45.82
CA GLN A 443 2.61 -13.83 45.16
C GLN A 443 2.50 -13.65 43.64
N ALA A 444 3.37 -12.85 42.98
CA ALA A 444 3.41 -12.79 41.53
C ALA A 444 4.18 -14.00 40.93
N PRO A 445 3.78 -14.51 39.75
CA PRO A 445 4.48 -15.62 39.11
C PRO A 445 5.83 -15.15 38.53
N PHE A 446 6.86 -16.00 38.63
CA PHE A 446 8.13 -15.76 37.94
C PHE A 446 7.93 -15.79 36.42
N VAL A 447 8.64 -14.92 35.70
CA VAL A 447 8.38 -14.62 34.28
C VAL A 447 8.83 -15.76 33.38
N TYR A 448 9.99 -16.36 33.67
CA TYR A 448 10.55 -17.46 32.89
C TYR A 448 10.28 -18.80 33.58
N PRO A 449 9.86 -19.85 32.86
CA PRO A 449 9.76 -21.18 33.42
C PRO A 449 11.15 -21.77 33.68
N LEU A 450 11.28 -22.58 34.74
CA LEU A 450 12.54 -23.29 35.02
C LEU A 450 12.75 -24.40 33.99
N THR A 451 13.89 -24.40 33.32
CA THR A 451 14.21 -25.40 32.30
C THR A 451 15.45 -26.18 32.70
N VAL A 452 15.40 -27.51 32.61
CA VAL A 452 16.56 -28.39 32.77
C VAL A 452 16.94 -29.06 31.47
N ALA A 453 18.24 -29.24 31.26
CA ALA A 453 18.77 -30.15 30.25
C ALA A 453 18.80 -31.57 30.81
N VAL A 454 18.35 -32.55 30.03
CA VAL A 454 18.20 -33.94 30.45
C VAL A 454 18.90 -34.86 29.45
N LYS A 455 19.77 -35.72 29.96
CA LYS A 455 20.70 -36.53 29.16
C LYS A 455 20.58 -38.02 29.44
N THR A 456 20.87 -38.82 28.43
CA THR A 456 21.02 -40.28 28.57
C THR A 456 22.33 -40.62 29.30
N ALA A 457 22.49 -41.89 29.71
CA ALA A 457 23.75 -42.42 30.22
C ALA A 457 24.94 -42.33 29.22
N THR A 458 24.68 -42.10 27.92
CA THR A 458 25.70 -41.88 26.88
C THR A 458 26.01 -40.41 26.62
N GLY A 459 25.29 -39.46 27.23
CA GLY A 459 25.45 -38.02 27.04
C GLY A 459 24.57 -37.39 25.94
N ASP A 460 23.77 -38.22 25.26
CA ASP A 460 22.82 -37.78 24.23
C ASP A 460 21.60 -37.08 24.84
N ASN A 461 20.88 -36.29 24.05
CA ASN A 461 19.63 -35.67 24.50
C ASN A 461 18.59 -36.73 24.82
N ALA A 462 18.03 -36.68 26.03
CA ALA A 462 17.04 -37.64 26.45
C ALA A 462 15.73 -37.47 25.66
N THR A 463 15.18 -38.56 25.11
CA THR A 463 13.97 -38.52 24.28
C THR A 463 12.68 -38.74 25.07
N ALA A 464 12.81 -39.28 26.29
CA ALA A 464 11.70 -39.59 27.18
C ALA A 464 12.12 -39.45 28.66
N GLY A 465 11.13 -39.42 29.55
CA GLY A 465 11.31 -39.28 30.99
C GLY A 465 10.38 -38.25 31.62
N GLN A 466 10.44 -38.12 32.94
CA GLN A 466 9.87 -36.98 33.68
C GLN A 466 10.94 -36.37 34.59
N VAL A 467 10.78 -35.08 34.87
CA VAL A 467 11.52 -34.35 35.90
C VAL A 467 10.53 -33.80 36.92
N THR A 468 10.80 -34.05 38.20
CA THR A 468 10.09 -33.48 39.34
C THR A 468 10.85 -32.26 39.84
N PHE A 469 10.21 -31.09 39.76
CA PHE A 469 10.64 -29.84 40.37
C PHE A 469 10.02 -29.73 41.77
N THR A 470 10.82 -29.49 42.79
CA THR A 470 10.42 -29.42 44.20
C THR A 470 10.92 -28.11 44.80
N CYS A 471 9.99 -27.25 45.22
CA CYS A 471 10.31 -26.02 45.95
C CYS A 471 10.80 -26.36 47.36
N GLN A 472 12.00 -25.88 47.70
CA GLN A 472 12.60 -25.97 49.02
C GLN A 472 12.63 -24.57 49.63
N GLY A 473 11.83 -24.36 50.67
CA GLY A 473 11.88 -23.13 51.46
C GLY A 473 13.18 -23.06 52.26
N THR A 474 13.82 -21.90 52.26
CA THR A 474 15.04 -21.65 53.06
C THR A 474 14.66 -20.99 54.39
N SER A 475 15.65 -20.53 55.16
CA SER A 475 15.45 -19.65 56.32
C SER A 475 15.03 -18.22 55.98
N GLN A 476 14.91 -17.87 54.69
CA GLN A 476 14.59 -16.53 54.21
C GLN A 476 13.24 -16.44 53.49
N ALA A 477 12.92 -17.38 52.60
CA ALA A 477 11.66 -17.39 51.86
C ALA A 477 11.15 -18.79 51.51
N THR A 478 9.89 -18.86 51.09
CA THR A 478 9.21 -20.06 50.59
C THR A 478 8.55 -19.78 49.24
N GLY A 479 8.42 -20.78 48.38
CA GLY A 479 7.69 -20.68 47.12
C GLY A 479 6.96 -21.98 46.74
N SER A 480 6.11 -21.90 45.73
CA SER A 480 5.28 -23.01 45.25
C SER A 480 4.90 -22.86 43.78
N PHE A 481 4.52 -23.97 43.15
CA PHE A 481 3.87 -24.01 41.85
C PHE A 481 2.36 -23.89 42.06
N ASN A 482 1.84 -22.65 42.03
CA ASN A 482 0.45 -22.31 42.34
C ASN A 482 -0.09 -22.95 43.65
N GLY A 483 0.69 -22.93 44.74
CA GLY A 483 0.33 -23.52 46.03
C GLY A 483 0.72 -25.00 46.20
N ALA A 484 1.20 -25.68 45.15
CA ALA A 484 1.78 -27.02 45.26
C ALA A 484 3.30 -26.94 45.53
N PRO A 485 3.86 -27.74 46.45
CA PRO A 485 5.30 -27.76 46.73
C PRO A 485 6.12 -28.43 45.60
N THR A 486 5.45 -29.15 44.69
CA THR A 486 6.08 -29.86 43.57
C THR A 486 5.31 -29.66 42.28
N ALA A 487 6.01 -29.79 41.15
CA ALA A 487 5.45 -29.91 39.82
C ALA A 487 6.28 -30.91 38.99
N THR A 488 5.64 -31.65 38.08
CA THR A 488 6.36 -32.53 37.15
C THR A 488 6.30 -31.99 35.73
N ALA A 489 7.33 -32.25 34.95
CA ALA A 489 7.39 -31.95 33.52
C ALA A 489 7.90 -33.15 32.73
N PRO A 490 7.33 -33.45 31.54
CA PRO A 490 7.88 -34.45 30.65
C PRO A 490 9.19 -33.98 30.01
N VAL A 491 10.10 -34.92 29.76
CA VAL A 491 11.29 -34.68 28.96
C VAL A 491 10.92 -34.74 27.48
N ASN A 492 11.36 -33.75 26.71
CA ASN A 492 11.18 -33.69 25.25
C ASN A 492 12.45 -33.13 24.60
N GLY A 493 13.06 -33.87 23.67
CA GLY A 493 14.24 -33.41 22.92
C GLY A 493 15.48 -33.10 23.75
N GLY A 494 15.59 -33.63 24.97
CA GLY A 494 16.66 -33.34 25.93
C GLY A 494 16.42 -32.16 26.85
N ALA A 495 15.20 -31.63 26.93
CA ALA A 495 14.81 -30.60 27.90
C ALA A 495 13.54 -30.98 28.66
N ALA A 496 13.40 -30.49 29.90
CA ALA A 496 12.14 -30.51 30.64
C ALA A 496 11.89 -29.13 31.25
N ILE A 497 10.65 -28.62 31.10
CA ILE A 497 10.28 -27.23 31.43
C ILE A 497 9.20 -27.26 32.51
N ALA A 498 9.49 -26.70 33.67
CA ALA A 498 8.54 -26.56 34.77
C ALA A 498 7.34 -25.67 34.36
N PRO A 499 6.15 -25.88 34.93
CA PRO A 499 5.03 -24.97 34.72
C PRO A 499 5.38 -23.53 35.10
N ALA A 500 4.98 -22.57 34.27
CA ALA A 500 5.12 -21.12 34.50
C ALA A 500 4.13 -20.61 35.57
N THR A 501 4.06 -21.31 36.70
CA THR A 501 3.18 -21.06 37.84
C THR A 501 3.94 -20.96 39.16
N LEU A 502 5.28 -21.02 39.09
CA LEU A 502 6.16 -20.79 40.23
C LEU A 502 5.97 -19.36 40.75
N ARG A 503 5.81 -19.21 42.06
CA ARG A 503 5.79 -17.92 42.76
C ARG A 503 6.47 -18.04 44.12
N GLY A 504 6.93 -16.91 44.66
CA GLY A 504 7.32 -16.81 46.05
C GLY A 504 6.09 -16.54 46.93
N ASP A 505 5.86 -17.41 47.92
CA ASP A 505 4.67 -17.34 48.77
C ASP A 505 4.86 -16.47 50.02
N ASN A 506 6.04 -16.52 50.64
CA ASN A 506 6.34 -15.79 51.87
C ASN A 506 7.83 -15.44 51.99
N ILE A 507 8.13 -14.35 52.70
CA ILE A 507 9.49 -13.97 53.16
C ILE A 507 9.47 -14.05 54.68
N LEU A 508 10.17 -15.04 55.22
CA LEU A 508 10.11 -15.48 56.62
C LEU A 508 10.81 -14.52 57.58
N GLN A 509 11.79 -13.76 57.12
CA GLN A 509 12.48 -12.74 57.92
C GLN A 509 11.76 -11.40 57.81
N SER A 510 11.08 -10.98 58.88
CA SER A 510 10.23 -9.77 58.89
C SER A 510 10.97 -8.46 58.56
N THR A 511 12.28 -8.41 58.81
CA THR A 511 13.12 -7.22 58.57
C THR A 511 13.77 -7.19 57.18
N GLN A 512 13.77 -8.28 56.42
CA GLN A 512 14.37 -8.29 55.08
C GLN A 512 13.35 -7.89 54.02
N SER A 513 13.78 -7.10 53.04
CA SER A 513 12.96 -6.65 51.89
C SER A 513 12.80 -7.73 50.81
N TYR A 514 13.70 -8.72 50.77
CA TYR A 514 13.64 -9.90 49.93
C TYR A 514 14.13 -11.15 50.68
N GLY A 515 13.95 -12.33 50.09
CA GLY A 515 14.55 -13.57 50.55
C GLY A 515 14.67 -14.59 49.41
N TYR A 516 15.60 -15.53 49.52
CA TYR A 516 15.77 -16.60 48.53
C TYR A 516 15.00 -17.87 48.91
N PHE A 517 14.53 -18.60 47.91
CA PHE A 517 14.14 -20.01 48.05
C PHE A 517 14.74 -20.83 46.91
N GLU A 518 14.82 -22.15 47.09
CA GLU A 518 15.43 -23.06 46.12
C GLU A 518 14.36 -23.88 45.40
N VAL A 519 14.64 -24.32 44.17
CA VAL A 519 13.87 -25.35 43.49
C VAL A 519 14.82 -26.44 43.03
N THR A 520 14.62 -27.65 43.52
CA THR A 520 15.40 -28.83 43.11
C THR A 520 14.68 -29.58 42.00
N ALA A 521 15.40 -29.96 40.95
CA ALA A 521 14.86 -30.69 39.81
C ALA A 521 15.62 -32.01 39.60
N ILE A 522 14.89 -33.13 39.58
CA ILE A 522 15.44 -34.49 39.48
C ILE A 522 14.54 -35.38 38.61
N SER A 523 15.12 -36.31 37.87
CA SER A 523 14.39 -37.34 37.12
C SER A 523 14.32 -38.66 37.90
N ASP A 524 13.50 -39.60 37.45
CA ASP A 524 13.38 -40.94 38.06
C ASP A 524 14.66 -41.79 38.02
N TYR A 525 15.65 -41.40 37.20
CA TYR A 525 16.90 -42.14 36.94
C TYR A 525 18.18 -41.34 37.21
N ALA A 526 18.10 -40.10 37.70
CA ALA A 526 19.27 -39.30 38.04
C ALA A 526 19.63 -39.42 39.54
N ASP A 527 20.90 -39.72 39.82
CA ASP A 527 21.43 -39.86 41.18
C ASP A 527 21.61 -38.52 41.92
N GLN A 528 21.53 -37.38 41.22
CA GLN A 528 21.71 -36.04 41.80
C GLN A 528 20.66 -35.06 41.24
N PRO A 529 19.98 -34.28 42.09
CA PRO A 529 19.17 -33.15 41.65
C PRO A 529 20.07 -31.99 41.21
N CYS A 530 19.55 -31.14 40.32
CA CYS A 530 20.09 -29.80 40.11
C CYS A 530 19.24 -28.75 40.86
N THR A 531 19.83 -27.64 41.27
CA THR A 531 19.17 -26.62 42.09
C THR A 531 19.12 -25.28 41.36
N PHE A 532 17.93 -24.69 41.32
CA PHE A 532 17.69 -23.29 40.95
C PHE A 532 17.51 -22.45 42.22
N HIS A 533 17.96 -21.20 42.20
CA HIS A 533 17.83 -20.21 43.26
C HIS A 533 16.89 -19.10 42.79
N GLN A 534 15.90 -18.73 43.59
CA GLN A 534 14.89 -17.74 43.22
C GLN A 534 14.75 -16.68 44.31
N ARG A 535 14.73 -15.40 43.94
CA ARG A 535 14.63 -14.28 44.88
C ARG A 535 13.22 -13.68 44.84
N VAL A 536 12.56 -13.63 45.99
CA VAL A 536 11.25 -12.99 46.13
C VAL A 536 11.34 -11.73 46.99
N TRP A 537 10.69 -10.66 46.55
CA TRP A 537 10.67 -9.34 47.18
C TRP A 537 9.31 -9.03 47.80
N ARG A 538 9.26 -8.29 48.90
CA ARG A 538 7.97 -7.86 49.53
C ARG A 538 7.15 -6.94 48.60
N SER A 539 7.84 -6.15 47.80
CA SER A 539 7.32 -5.13 46.90
C SER A 539 8.44 -4.69 45.94
N LYS A 540 8.10 -3.92 44.90
CA LYS A 540 9.07 -3.24 44.03
C LYS A 540 9.87 -2.23 44.86
N HIS A 541 11.04 -2.60 45.36
CA HIS A 541 11.86 -1.79 46.28
C HIS A 541 13.29 -1.53 45.79
N ALA A 542 13.77 -2.18 44.74
CA ALA A 542 15.10 -1.92 44.21
C ALA A 542 15.20 -0.49 43.65
N ILE A 543 16.32 0.18 43.90
CA ILE A 543 16.59 1.56 43.52
C ILE A 543 17.64 1.54 42.41
N LEU A 544 17.28 2.11 41.25
CA LEU A 544 18.17 2.27 40.11
C LEU A 544 18.83 3.66 40.17
N THR A 545 20.16 3.70 40.12
CA THR A 545 20.92 4.97 40.07
C THR A 545 21.94 4.98 38.93
N ALA A 546 22.09 6.11 38.26
CA ALA A 546 23.02 6.23 37.14
C ALA A 546 24.47 6.32 37.64
N VAL A 547 25.34 5.43 37.14
CA VAL A 547 26.79 5.46 37.39
C VAL A 547 27.50 6.23 36.29
N SER A 548 27.10 6.03 35.03
CA SER A 548 27.64 6.74 33.86
C SER A 548 26.63 6.78 32.71
N GLY A 549 26.86 7.68 31.74
CA GLY A 549 26.03 7.81 30.53
C GLY A 549 24.78 8.68 30.66
N ASN A 550 24.53 9.32 31.81
CA ASN A 550 23.32 10.12 32.08
C ASN A 550 23.48 11.64 31.80
N SER A 551 24.46 12.04 30.99
CA SER A 551 24.62 13.43 30.56
C SER A 551 24.36 13.52 29.07
N SER A 552 23.23 14.15 28.69
CA SER A 552 22.92 14.47 27.30
C SER A 552 23.92 15.45 26.70
N ASP A 553 24.64 16.20 27.53
CA ASP A 553 25.62 17.18 27.06
C ASP A 553 26.99 16.57 26.73
N ASP A 554 27.36 15.49 27.42
CA ASP A 554 28.67 14.84 27.28
C ASP A 554 28.62 13.53 26.47
N ASN A 555 27.47 12.84 26.42
CA ASN A 555 27.34 11.54 25.71
C ASN A 555 26.71 11.70 24.32
N LYS A 556 27.55 12.09 23.36
CA LYS A 556 27.16 12.41 21.98
C LYS A 556 28.01 11.61 20.99
N ALA A 557 27.42 11.13 19.89
CA ALA A 557 28.10 10.37 18.85
C ALA A 557 27.67 10.81 17.44
N GLN A 558 28.55 10.64 16.46
CA GLN A 558 28.22 10.85 15.04
C GLN A 558 27.45 9.62 14.49
N PRO A 559 26.63 9.78 13.44
CA PRO A 559 25.92 8.66 12.83
C PRO A 559 26.87 7.51 12.42
N GLY A 560 26.64 6.32 12.97
CA GLY A 560 27.46 5.12 12.78
C GLY A 560 28.53 4.87 13.86
N ASP A 561 28.90 5.88 14.66
CA ASP A 561 29.87 5.75 15.75
C ASP A 561 29.21 5.17 17.03
N LEU A 562 30.05 4.67 17.94
CA LEU A 562 29.62 4.26 19.28
C LEU A 562 29.54 5.46 20.23
N PHE A 563 28.61 5.43 21.17
CA PHE A 563 28.52 6.44 22.24
C PHE A 563 29.74 6.34 23.18
N PRO A 564 30.48 7.44 23.42
CA PRO A 564 31.79 7.40 24.06
C PRO A 564 31.75 7.13 25.57
N ILE A 565 30.59 7.28 26.22
CA ILE A 565 30.42 6.99 27.66
C ILE A 565 29.45 5.80 27.81
N PRO A 566 29.87 4.67 28.40
CA PRO A 566 29.01 3.53 28.58
C PRO A 566 27.85 3.84 29.52
N VAL A 567 26.67 3.30 29.22
CA VAL A 567 25.48 3.41 30.06
C VAL A 567 25.55 2.35 31.16
N VAL A 568 25.66 2.79 32.41
CA VAL A 568 25.83 1.90 33.57
C VAL A 568 24.87 2.32 34.67
N VAL A 569 24.11 1.36 35.18
CA VAL A 569 23.20 1.52 36.33
C VAL A 569 23.73 0.74 37.52
N HIS A 570 23.64 1.34 38.71
CA HIS A 570 23.82 0.66 39.98
C HIS A 570 22.45 0.37 40.56
N VAL A 571 22.24 -0.88 40.97
CA VAL A 571 21.02 -1.38 41.57
C VAL A 571 21.28 -1.76 43.02
N ALA A 572 20.68 -0.98 43.90
CA ALA A 572 20.72 -1.21 45.34
C ALA A 572 19.34 -1.63 45.87
N GLY A 573 19.32 -2.40 46.95
CA GLY A 573 18.11 -2.59 47.73
C GLY A 573 17.79 -1.36 48.60
N PRO A 574 16.68 -1.40 49.34
CA PRO A 574 16.21 -0.26 50.14
C PRO A 574 17.12 0.05 51.36
N ASP A 575 18.01 -0.87 51.74
CA ASP A 575 19.00 -0.67 52.80
C ASP A 575 20.39 -0.27 52.23
N ASN A 576 20.43 0.11 50.94
CA ASN A 576 21.62 0.45 50.16
C ASN A 576 22.64 -0.72 50.05
N GLU A 577 22.12 -1.94 49.96
CA GLU A 577 22.87 -3.16 49.70
C GLU A 577 22.98 -3.47 48.20
N ASP A 578 24.17 -3.88 47.74
CA ASP A 578 24.41 -4.23 46.34
C ASP A 578 23.63 -5.49 45.94
N ILE A 579 22.79 -5.39 44.89
CA ILE A 579 21.96 -6.50 44.45
C ILE A 579 22.66 -7.25 43.30
N GLU A 580 23.34 -8.35 43.62
CA GLU A 580 23.97 -9.23 42.63
C GLU A 580 22.95 -10.07 41.82
N ASN A 581 23.31 -10.41 40.58
CA ASN A 581 22.58 -11.31 39.67
C ASN A 581 21.14 -10.88 39.30
N LEU A 582 20.72 -9.65 39.58
CA LEU A 582 19.42 -9.13 39.15
C LEU A 582 19.44 -8.85 37.64
N TRP A 583 18.40 -9.27 36.93
CA TRP A 583 18.17 -8.87 35.54
C TRP A 583 17.75 -7.41 35.42
N VAL A 584 18.46 -6.67 34.58
CA VAL A 584 18.14 -5.31 34.15
C VAL A 584 17.96 -5.32 32.64
N THR A 585 16.82 -4.81 32.16
CA THR A 585 16.55 -4.60 30.74
C THR A 585 16.79 -3.13 30.40
N PHE A 586 17.65 -2.88 29.42
CA PHE A 586 17.83 -1.57 28.81
C PHE A 586 17.04 -1.51 27.50
N THR A 587 16.19 -0.50 27.35
CA THR A 587 15.35 -0.27 26.16
C THR A 587 15.72 1.04 25.48
N LEU A 588 15.91 1.03 24.16
CA LEU A 588 16.27 2.19 23.34
C LEU A 588 15.03 2.83 22.69
N GLN A 589 15.00 4.16 22.68
CA GLN A 589 14.08 4.98 21.90
C GLN A 589 14.85 6.09 21.18
N GLY A 590 14.84 6.09 19.85
CA GLY A 590 15.58 7.04 19.00
C GLY A 590 16.35 6.31 17.89
N SER A 591 17.14 7.05 17.09
CA SER A 591 17.98 6.45 16.03
C SER A 591 19.27 5.90 16.66
N ALA A 592 19.24 4.68 17.22
CA ALA A 592 20.40 3.98 17.77
C ALA A 592 20.13 2.47 17.91
N GLU A 593 21.19 1.68 18.08
CA GLU A 593 21.14 0.22 18.29
C GLU A 593 22.09 -0.25 19.38
N PHE A 594 21.73 -1.32 20.11
CA PHE A 594 22.66 -2.10 20.93
C PHE A 594 23.54 -2.99 20.04
N VAL A 595 24.84 -2.99 20.33
CA VAL A 595 25.87 -3.77 19.66
C VAL A 595 26.59 -4.63 20.70
N TYR A 596 26.76 -5.91 20.38
CA TYR A 596 27.49 -6.85 21.23
C TYR A 596 28.89 -7.08 20.64
N ASP A 597 29.90 -6.99 21.49
CA ASP A 597 31.28 -7.34 21.14
C ASP A 597 31.43 -8.83 20.81
N GLU A 598 32.39 -9.16 19.94
CA GLU A 598 32.75 -10.55 19.62
C GLU A 598 33.24 -11.30 20.87
N GLY A 599 32.33 -12.03 21.52
CA GLY A 599 32.59 -12.82 22.71
C GLY A 599 31.57 -12.66 23.84
N VAL A 600 30.71 -11.63 23.78
CA VAL A 600 29.59 -11.47 24.73
C VAL A 600 28.30 -11.97 24.06
N PRO A 601 27.76 -13.14 24.45
CA PRO A 601 26.52 -13.64 23.85
C PRO A 601 25.33 -12.78 24.31
N ALA A 602 24.58 -12.28 23.34
CA ALA A 602 23.25 -11.70 23.57
C ALA A 602 22.32 -12.74 24.22
N GLN A 603 21.40 -12.28 25.07
CA GLN A 603 20.44 -13.17 25.72
C GLN A 603 19.30 -13.55 24.78
N THR A 604 18.68 -14.69 25.02
CA THR A 604 17.51 -15.17 24.27
C THR A 604 16.37 -14.14 24.35
N GLY A 605 16.14 -13.39 23.27
CA GLY A 605 15.10 -12.36 23.18
C GLY A 605 15.61 -10.92 23.11
N ASP A 606 16.92 -10.69 23.24
CA ASP A 606 17.52 -9.38 22.99
C ASP A 606 17.37 -8.96 21.51
N THR A 607 17.32 -7.64 21.27
CA THR A 607 17.15 -7.03 19.96
C THR A 607 18.01 -5.75 19.85
N ALA A 608 18.13 -5.19 18.66
CA ALA A 608 18.79 -3.89 18.45
C ALA A 608 18.22 -2.76 19.35
N ALA A 609 16.97 -2.86 19.83
CA ALA A 609 16.33 -1.86 20.68
C ALA A 609 16.12 -2.30 22.15
N SER A 610 16.51 -3.51 22.53
CA SER A 610 16.31 -4.03 23.90
C SER A 610 17.41 -5.03 24.27
N ALA A 611 18.13 -4.80 25.35
CA ALA A 611 19.22 -5.64 25.83
C ALA A 611 19.06 -5.97 27.32
N THR A 612 19.28 -7.23 27.71
CA THR A 612 19.07 -7.71 29.07
C THR A 612 20.36 -8.24 29.67
N VAL A 613 20.78 -7.70 30.82
CA VAL A 613 22.05 -8.06 31.48
C VAL A 613 21.85 -8.29 32.97
N ARG A 614 22.74 -9.05 33.60
CA ARG A 614 22.76 -9.22 35.06
C ARG A 614 23.64 -8.17 35.73
N THR A 615 23.26 -7.77 36.93
CA THR A 615 24.13 -7.00 37.82
C THR A 615 25.31 -7.84 38.34
N ASP A 616 26.49 -7.22 38.42
CA ASP A 616 27.67 -7.81 39.06
C ASP A 616 27.54 -7.86 40.59
N ARG A 617 28.56 -8.40 41.27
CA ARG A 617 28.66 -8.46 42.75
C ARG A 617 28.64 -7.10 43.47
N PHE A 618 28.69 -5.99 42.73
CA PHE A 618 28.61 -4.62 43.22
C PHE A 618 27.30 -3.95 42.76
N GLY A 619 26.30 -4.73 42.35
CA GLY A 619 25.01 -4.24 41.89
C GLY A 619 25.04 -3.51 40.54
N LYS A 620 26.14 -3.59 39.76
CA LYS A 620 26.27 -2.81 38.52
C LYS A 620 25.84 -3.62 37.30
N ALA A 621 24.90 -3.07 36.54
CA ALA A 621 24.54 -3.55 35.21
C ALA A 621 25.08 -2.58 34.15
N TYR A 622 25.81 -3.14 33.19
CA TYR A 622 26.42 -2.42 32.07
C TYR A 622 25.59 -2.73 30.83
N ALA A 623 25.02 -1.71 30.18
CA ALA A 623 24.40 -1.92 28.87
C ALA A 623 25.48 -2.40 27.86
N PRO A 624 25.12 -3.17 26.83
CA PRO A 624 25.99 -3.35 25.67
C PRO A 624 26.32 -2.00 25.02
N ASP A 625 27.35 -1.99 24.18
CA ASP A 625 27.73 -0.80 23.44
C ASP A 625 26.56 -0.28 22.60
N ILE A 626 26.44 1.04 22.48
CA ILE A 626 25.33 1.68 21.77
C ILE A 626 25.90 2.40 20.56
N ARG A 627 25.43 2.06 19.36
CA ARG A 627 25.77 2.75 18.11
C ARG A 627 24.72 3.80 17.77
N ALA A 628 25.17 5.00 17.40
CA ALA A 628 24.32 6.03 16.85
C ALA A 628 23.80 5.62 15.46
N GLY A 629 22.48 5.77 15.26
CA GLY A 629 21.81 5.54 13.99
C GLY A 629 22.05 6.70 13.00
N LYS A 630 21.38 6.60 11.84
CA LYS A 630 21.58 7.53 10.71
C LYS A 630 20.96 8.93 10.94
N ASP A 631 19.96 9.04 11.80
CA ASP A 631 19.14 10.25 11.97
C ASP A 631 19.57 11.01 13.23
N ALA A 632 19.89 12.30 13.08
CA ALA A 632 20.29 13.15 14.20
C ALA A 632 19.11 13.43 15.15
N GLY A 633 19.38 13.47 16.45
CA GLY A 633 18.35 13.71 17.46
C GLY A 633 18.63 13.07 18.82
N PRO A 634 17.70 13.20 19.78
CA PRO A 634 17.80 12.57 21.08
C PRO A 634 17.62 11.05 20.98
N VAL A 635 18.35 10.33 21.82
CA VAL A 635 18.19 8.89 22.05
C VAL A 635 18.03 8.68 23.55
N THR A 636 16.95 8.03 23.97
CA THR A 636 16.70 7.69 25.37
C THR A 636 16.95 6.21 25.59
N VAL A 637 17.81 5.87 26.54
CA VAL A 637 17.98 4.50 27.05
C VAL A 637 17.24 4.41 28.37
N THR A 638 16.32 3.46 28.54
CA THR A 638 15.63 3.24 29.83
C THR A 638 16.06 1.91 30.42
N ALA A 639 16.70 1.94 31.59
CA ALA A 639 16.97 0.75 32.39
C ALA A 639 15.78 0.46 33.30
N ASP A 640 15.26 -0.76 33.30
CA ASP A 640 14.25 -1.23 34.24
C ASP A 640 14.59 -2.64 34.76
N ALA A 641 14.05 -2.99 35.92
CA ALA A 641 14.14 -4.33 36.49
C ALA A 641 12.81 -4.70 37.13
N THR A 642 12.45 -6.00 37.13
CA THR A 642 11.15 -6.51 37.59
C THR A 642 10.75 -5.98 38.99
N VAL A 643 11.73 -5.78 39.86
CA VAL A 643 11.60 -5.36 41.26
C VAL A 643 12.03 -3.91 41.52
N ALA A 644 12.36 -3.13 40.48
CA ALA A 644 12.68 -1.71 40.59
C ALA A 644 11.45 -0.86 40.92
N GLN A 645 11.63 0.16 41.76
CA GLN A 645 10.60 1.15 42.11
C GLN A 645 10.13 1.95 40.88
N ASN A 646 11.10 2.45 40.10
CA ASN A 646 10.88 3.22 38.87
C ASN A 646 11.97 2.84 37.86
N PRO A 647 11.66 2.81 36.55
CA PRO A 647 12.67 2.79 35.49
C PRO A 647 13.57 4.03 35.54
N LEU A 648 14.82 3.88 35.10
CA LEU A 648 15.83 4.93 35.06
C LEU A 648 16.16 5.30 33.60
N PRO A 649 15.79 6.49 33.11
CA PRO A 649 16.19 6.98 31.80
C PRO A 649 17.61 7.57 31.81
N PHE A 650 18.31 7.41 30.69
CA PHE A 650 19.57 8.02 30.32
C PHE A 650 19.36 8.75 28.98
N ASN A 651 19.86 9.97 28.85
CA ASN A 651 19.69 10.79 27.65
C ASN A 651 21.00 10.88 26.86
N LEU A 652 20.96 10.50 25.58
CA LEU A 652 22.05 10.49 24.61
C LEU A 652 21.69 11.39 23.42
N THR A 653 22.66 11.77 22.58
CA THR A 653 22.38 12.56 21.35
C THR A 653 23.18 12.09 20.15
N VAL A 654 22.48 11.76 19.06
CA VAL A 654 23.10 11.58 17.73
C VAL A 654 23.31 12.96 17.10
N LEU A 655 24.56 13.25 16.74
CA LEU A 655 24.95 14.50 16.11
C LEU A 655 24.51 14.55 14.63
N PRO A 656 24.30 15.75 14.06
CA PRO A 656 24.11 15.92 12.62
C PRO A 656 25.34 15.47 11.82
N ILE A 657 25.10 14.86 10.65
CA ILE A 657 26.16 14.53 9.68
C ILE A 657 26.94 15.82 9.31
N PRO A 658 28.28 15.83 9.34
CA PRO A 658 29.08 16.99 8.96
C PRO A 658 28.93 17.35 7.47
N THR A 659 28.45 18.56 7.18
CA THR A 659 28.26 19.09 5.82
C THR A 659 28.91 20.48 5.70
N ASN A 660 29.77 20.66 4.69
CA ASN A 660 30.52 21.90 4.52
C ASN A 660 29.69 23.03 3.90
N ALA A 661 29.91 24.25 4.38
CA ALA A 661 29.47 25.51 3.78
C ALA A 661 29.81 25.59 2.27
N PHE A 662 28.82 25.95 1.44
CA PHE A 662 29.01 26.13 0.00
C PHE A 662 28.19 27.28 -0.58
N TYR A 663 26.89 27.36 -0.25
CA TYR A 663 26.04 28.50 -0.60
C TYR A 663 25.83 29.39 0.62
N VAL A 664 25.80 30.71 0.42
CA VAL A 664 25.63 31.71 1.48
C VAL A 664 24.57 32.71 1.03
N TYR A 665 23.49 32.80 1.80
CA TYR A 665 22.34 33.65 1.54
C TYR A 665 22.23 34.71 2.63
N VAL A 666 21.93 35.95 2.25
CA VAL A 666 21.80 37.03 3.22
C VAL A 666 20.62 36.76 4.14
N ASP A 667 20.78 37.03 5.43
CA ASP A 667 19.68 36.95 6.37
C ASP A 667 18.89 38.28 6.31
N PRO A 668 17.59 38.29 5.91
CA PRO A 668 16.81 39.53 5.70
C PRO A 668 16.76 40.44 6.93
N ASP A 669 16.86 39.84 8.11
CA ASP A 669 16.94 40.46 9.43
C ASP A 669 18.11 41.45 9.56
N THR A 670 19.15 41.30 8.73
CA THR A 670 20.46 41.97 8.91
C THR A 670 21.05 42.56 7.64
N ASN A 671 20.42 42.37 6.47
CA ASN A 671 20.97 42.72 5.15
C ASN A 671 21.12 44.23 4.86
N TYR A 672 20.41 45.08 5.60
CA TYR A 672 20.51 46.54 5.54
C TYR A 672 20.23 47.11 6.92
N GLN A 673 21.19 47.82 7.51
CA GLN A 673 21.01 48.54 8.77
C GLN A 673 21.52 49.99 8.68
N ASP A 674 21.12 50.78 9.68
CA ASP A 674 21.46 52.19 9.85
C ASP A 674 22.11 52.41 11.21
N THR A 675 23.17 53.23 11.27
CA THR A 675 23.75 53.73 12.52
C THR A 675 24.30 55.14 12.35
N THR A 676 24.69 55.80 13.45
CA THR A 676 25.39 57.10 13.40
C THR A 676 26.90 56.93 13.53
N MET A 677 27.65 57.93 13.08
CA MET A 677 29.11 57.92 13.06
C MET A 677 29.73 57.55 14.41
N GLY A 678 30.61 56.54 14.43
CA GLY A 678 31.26 56.05 15.65
C GLY A 678 30.41 55.13 16.53
N LEU A 679 29.14 54.89 16.20
CA LEU A 679 28.31 53.89 16.88
C LEU A 679 28.37 52.52 16.21
N ALA A 680 27.94 51.52 16.98
CA ALA A 680 27.77 50.16 16.49
C ALA A 680 26.45 50.00 15.73
N TYR A 681 26.39 49.03 14.83
CA TYR A 681 25.14 48.54 14.28
C TYR A 681 24.37 47.72 15.31
N ALA A 682 23.04 47.69 15.19
CA ALA A 682 22.15 47.16 16.22
C ALA A 682 22.19 45.63 16.28
N THR A 683 22.22 44.97 15.11
CA THR A 683 22.31 43.51 15.00
C THR A 683 23.63 43.09 14.34
N PRO A 684 24.31 42.03 14.81
CA PRO A 684 25.42 41.43 14.07
C PRO A 684 24.92 40.89 12.73
N LEU A 685 25.70 41.07 11.65
CA LEU A 685 25.36 40.53 10.33
C LEU A 685 25.23 39.02 10.40
N SER A 686 24.22 38.46 9.73
CA SER A 686 24.00 37.01 9.69
C SER A 686 23.70 36.53 8.28
N ALA A 687 24.04 35.27 8.00
CA ALA A 687 23.78 34.63 6.73
C ALA A 687 23.30 33.18 6.95
N SER A 688 22.33 32.74 6.17
CA SER A 688 21.99 31.31 6.06
C SER A 688 23.00 30.64 5.15
N VAL A 689 23.49 29.47 5.56
CA VAL A 689 24.59 28.76 4.90
C VAL A 689 24.14 27.34 4.58
N LYS A 690 24.12 27.02 3.29
CA LYS A 690 23.77 25.69 2.80
C LYS A 690 25.01 24.97 2.27
N ASN A 691 24.95 23.65 2.27
CA ASN A 691 25.96 22.80 1.63
C ASN A 691 25.71 22.71 0.10
N TYR A 692 26.45 21.86 -0.62
CA TYR A 692 26.29 21.69 -2.06
C TYR A 692 24.92 21.13 -2.51
N ASP A 693 24.25 20.33 -1.69
CA ASP A 693 22.93 19.75 -2.00
C ASP A 693 21.75 20.68 -1.67
N GLY A 694 22.02 21.79 -0.97
CA GLY A 694 21.02 22.81 -0.61
C GLY A 694 20.45 22.67 0.80
N THR A 695 20.80 21.62 1.55
CA THR A 695 20.49 21.53 2.99
C THR A 695 21.42 22.38 3.85
N ASP A 696 21.04 22.62 5.11
CA ASP A 696 21.82 23.43 6.05
C ASP A 696 23.24 22.87 6.27
N ALA A 697 24.23 23.73 6.12
CA ALA A 697 25.61 23.38 6.43
C ALA A 697 25.80 23.26 7.94
N THR A 698 26.32 22.12 8.39
CA THR A 698 26.60 21.86 9.82
C THR A 698 28.06 22.15 10.19
N THR A 699 28.94 22.33 9.19
CA THR A 699 30.36 22.66 9.36
C THR A 699 30.87 23.65 8.30
N GLY A 700 32.05 24.22 8.53
CA GLY A 700 32.71 25.16 7.63
C GLY A 700 32.86 26.57 8.22
N GLN A 701 33.44 27.47 7.43
CA GLN A 701 33.66 28.87 7.81
C GLN A 701 33.14 29.82 6.74
N VAL A 702 32.61 30.96 7.19
CA VAL A 702 32.17 32.08 6.35
C VAL A 702 32.94 33.32 6.76
N THR A 703 33.47 34.05 5.78
CA THR A 703 34.15 35.33 5.94
C THR A 703 33.22 36.45 5.49
N PHE A 704 32.93 37.39 6.40
CA PHE A 704 32.29 38.67 6.11
C PHE A 704 33.37 39.71 5.84
N GLU A 705 33.28 40.47 4.75
CA GLU A 705 34.29 41.44 4.33
C GLU A 705 33.68 42.80 3.93
N ILE A 706 34.23 43.88 4.47
CA ILE A 706 33.74 45.26 4.29
C ILE A 706 34.35 45.90 3.04
N PHE A 707 33.49 46.37 2.15
CA PHE A 707 33.81 47.17 0.97
C PHE A 707 33.30 48.60 1.17
N ASN A 708 34.20 49.45 1.68
CA ASN A 708 33.90 50.86 1.98
C ASN A 708 33.45 51.62 0.72
N GLY A 709 32.40 52.42 0.85
CA GLY A 709 31.79 53.21 -0.22
C GLY A 709 31.92 54.70 0.04
N THR A 710 30.78 55.38 0.18
CA THR A 710 30.72 56.79 0.66
C THR A 710 30.79 56.90 2.19
N ALA A 711 30.54 55.80 2.89
CA ALA A 711 30.77 55.62 4.32
C ALA A 711 31.85 54.53 4.58
N SER A 712 32.28 54.40 5.83
CA SER A 712 33.29 53.39 6.22
C SER A 712 33.00 52.69 7.56
N GLY A 713 33.06 51.36 7.54
CA GLY A 713 32.79 50.48 8.68
C GLY A 713 34.03 49.71 9.17
N VAL A 714 33.90 49.09 10.35
CA VAL A 714 34.93 48.24 10.97
C VAL A 714 34.31 47.17 11.87
N PHE A 715 34.87 45.96 11.91
CA PHE A 715 34.50 44.95 12.89
C PHE A 715 35.19 45.19 14.26
N TYR A 716 34.70 44.53 15.31
CA TYR A 716 35.15 44.76 16.70
C TYR A 716 36.65 44.48 16.96
N ASP A 717 37.29 43.67 16.12
CA ASP A 717 38.75 43.42 16.16
C ASP A 717 39.59 44.53 15.49
N GLY A 718 38.94 45.57 14.94
CA GLY A 718 39.57 46.64 14.18
C GLY A 718 39.82 46.31 12.70
N GLY A 719 39.38 45.14 12.24
CA GLY A 719 39.57 44.67 10.86
C GLY A 719 38.42 45.01 9.92
N THR A 720 38.67 44.85 8.62
CA THR A 720 37.65 44.87 7.56
C THR A 720 37.11 43.47 7.23
N LYS A 721 37.55 42.42 7.93
CA LYS A 721 37.04 41.05 7.75
C LYS A 721 36.69 40.41 9.09
N SER A 722 35.64 39.60 9.13
CA SER A 722 35.28 38.75 10.27
C SER A 722 35.02 37.33 9.78
N THR A 723 35.77 36.35 10.26
CA THR A 723 35.59 34.93 9.86
C THR A 723 35.02 34.13 11.01
N VAL A 724 33.94 33.39 10.74
CA VAL A 724 33.13 32.71 11.75
C VAL A 724 32.77 31.30 11.30
N ASN A 725 32.61 30.38 12.25
CA ASN A 725 32.17 29.02 11.98
C ASN A 725 30.66 29.01 11.68
N VAL A 726 30.23 28.12 10.80
CA VAL A 726 28.79 27.82 10.62
C VAL A 726 28.29 27.00 11.79
N ILE A 727 27.12 27.36 12.33
CA ILE A 727 26.42 26.63 13.38
C ILE A 727 24.97 26.49 12.94
N ASN A 728 24.47 25.26 12.81
CA ASN A 728 23.08 24.94 12.43
C ASN A 728 22.59 25.72 11.18
N GLY A 729 23.38 25.73 10.09
CA GLY A 729 22.99 26.43 8.86
C GLY A 729 23.03 27.95 8.93
N ARG A 730 23.62 28.56 9.96
CA ARG A 730 23.77 30.02 10.07
C ARG A 730 25.23 30.40 10.39
N ALA A 731 25.68 31.51 9.84
CA ALA A 731 26.93 32.17 10.18
C ALA A 731 26.62 33.60 10.64
N THR A 732 27.17 34.03 11.77
CA THR A 732 26.91 35.35 12.35
C THR A 732 28.22 36.06 12.65
N ALA A 733 28.42 37.23 12.03
CA ALA A 733 29.65 38.00 12.10
C ALA A 733 29.94 38.56 13.50
N GLY A 734 31.19 39.00 13.70
CA GLY A 734 31.53 39.89 14.81
C GLY A 734 30.76 41.22 14.74
N LYS A 735 30.67 41.91 15.89
CA LYS A 735 29.99 43.21 16.00
C LYS A 735 30.60 44.24 15.03
N LEU A 736 29.76 44.83 14.18
CA LEU A 736 30.10 45.87 13.21
C LEU A 736 29.87 47.28 13.79
N SER A 737 30.72 48.24 13.45
CA SER A 737 30.55 49.66 13.81
C SER A 737 30.89 50.60 12.66
N ALA A 738 30.24 51.76 12.62
CA ALA A 738 30.67 52.87 11.78
C ALA A 738 31.95 53.51 12.34
N THR A 739 32.88 53.88 11.47
CA THR A 739 34.12 54.54 11.90
C THR A 739 33.88 56.00 12.33
N LEU A 740 34.70 56.49 13.28
CA LEU A 740 34.67 57.89 13.78
C LEU A 740 35.03 58.96 12.73
N THR A 741 35.38 58.54 11.50
CA THR A 741 35.73 59.41 10.37
C THR A 741 34.84 59.16 9.15
N SER A 742 33.77 58.36 9.29
CA SER A 742 32.85 58.07 8.20
C SER A 742 32.07 59.32 7.80
N GLY A 743 31.92 59.56 6.50
CA GLY A 743 30.89 60.47 6.00
C GLY A 743 29.50 59.85 6.08
N THR A 744 28.47 60.66 5.78
CA THR A 744 27.11 60.16 5.54
C THR A 744 27.04 59.48 4.18
N GLY A 745 26.50 58.26 4.16
CA GLY A 745 26.52 57.42 2.97
C GLY A 745 26.33 55.95 3.31
N SER A 746 26.85 55.06 2.47
CA SER A 746 26.82 53.63 2.67
C SER A 746 28.15 52.93 2.33
N PHE A 747 28.28 51.71 2.84
CA PHE A 747 29.28 50.73 2.44
C PHE A 747 28.64 49.35 2.34
N ASN A 748 29.27 48.43 1.61
CA ASN A 748 28.77 47.07 1.50
C ASN A 748 29.58 46.13 2.42
N VAL A 749 28.96 45.05 2.85
CA VAL A 749 29.67 43.89 3.42
C VAL A 749 29.27 42.66 2.61
N VAL A 750 30.20 41.74 2.36
CA VAL A 750 29.92 40.50 1.64
C VAL A 750 30.34 39.30 2.46
N ALA A 751 29.45 38.34 2.65
CA ALA A 751 29.72 37.07 3.30
C ALA A 751 29.88 35.94 2.28
N TYR A 752 30.94 35.13 2.40
CA TYR A 752 31.29 34.05 1.47
C TYR A 752 32.00 32.88 2.18
N PRO A 753 31.95 31.63 1.66
CA PRO A 753 32.67 30.51 2.23
C PRO A 753 34.18 30.77 2.25
N THR A 754 34.81 30.70 3.42
CA THR A 754 36.25 30.95 3.58
C THR A 754 37.11 29.93 2.82
N VAL A 755 36.57 28.74 2.56
CA VAL A 755 37.22 27.65 1.82
C VAL A 755 36.32 27.24 0.65
N GLY A 756 36.88 27.18 -0.55
CA GLY A 756 36.17 26.73 -1.76
C GLY A 756 35.55 27.85 -2.61
N PHE A 757 35.37 29.06 -2.07
CA PHE A 757 35.04 30.23 -2.87
C PHE A 757 36.22 30.65 -3.74
N SER A 758 35.97 31.00 -5.01
CA SER A 758 37.00 31.39 -5.98
C SER A 758 36.66 32.62 -6.83
N GLY A 759 35.56 33.32 -6.51
CA GLY A 759 35.18 34.58 -7.16
C GLY A 759 35.87 35.80 -6.54
N ASP A 760 35.48 36.99 -7.00
CA ASP A 760 35.77 38.26 -6.32
C ASP A 760 34.57 38.64 -5.45
N PRO A 761 34.67 38.68 -4.11
CA PRO A 761 33.50 38.95 -3.26
C PRO A 761 32.84 40.30 -3.56
N ALA A 762 33.59 41.29 -4.04
CA ALA A 762 33.05 42.63 -4.32
C ALA A 762 32.07 42.65 -5.52
N THR A 763 32.18 41.69 -6.44
CA THR A 763 31.48 41.70 -7.73
C THR A 763 30.77 40.38 -8.07
N ASP A 764 31.00 39.31 -7.31
CA ASP A 764 30.28 38.05 -7.45
C ASP A 764 28.80 38.21 -7.08
N THR A 765 27.92 37.69 -7.94
CA THR A 765 26.47 37.64 -7.71
C THR A 765 25.96 36.19 -7.72
N SER A 766 26.83 35.22 -7.40
CA SER A 766 26.44 33.82 -7.30
C SER A 766 25.77 33.54 -5.95
N ASN A 767 25.12 32.38 -5.83
CA ASN A 767 24.60 31.92 -4.54
C ASN A 767 25.69 31.48 -3.54
N GLN A 768 26.98 31.68 -3.85
CA GLN A 768 28.07 31.56 -2.87
C GLN A 768 28.35 32.86 -2.11
N THR A 769 27.74 33.99 -2.48
CA THR A 769 27.94 35.27 -1.78
C THR A 769 26.63 35.92 -1.33
N ALA A 770 26.64 36.46 -0.11
CA ALA A 770 25.56 37.25 0.47
C ALA A 770 26.00 38.69 0.66
N HIS A 771 25.26 39.63 0.09
CA HIS A 771 25.59 41.06 0.10
C HIS A 771 24.70 41.82 1.09
N PHE A 772 25.34 42.63 1.92
CA PHE A 772 24.75 43.49 2.95
C PHE A 772 25.09 44.94 2.59
N THR A 773 24.20 45.89 2.86
CA THR A 773 24.43 47.32 2.58
C THR A 773 24.14 48.16 3.83
N GLU A 774 25.20 48.75 4.37
CA GLU A 774 25.17 49.40 5.67
C GLU A 774 25.27 50.91 5.53
N ARG A 775 24.33 51.64 6.15
CA ARG A 775 24.26 53.11 6.09
C ARG A 775 24.84 53.75 7.34
N VAL A 776 25.47 54.90 7.15
CA VAL A 776 26.00 55.75 8.23
C VAL A 776 25.43 57.15 8.09
N TRP A 777 25.00 57.71 9.22
CA TRP A 777 24.57 59.10 9.35
C TRP A 777 25.53 59.89 10.26
N ASP A 778 25.88 61.11 9.86
CA ASP A 778 26.76 62.01 10.62
C ASP A 778 26.08 62.65 11.85
N ASP A 779 24.74 62.68 11.87
CA ASP A 779 23.89 63.02 13.04
C ASP A 779 22.48 62.43 12.83
N VAL A 780 21.58 62.64 13.78
CA VAL A 780 20.18 62.17 13.77
C VAL A 780 19.33 63.04 12.82
N TYR A 781 19.20 62.61 11.56
CA TYR A 781 18.46 63.35 10.51
C TYR A 781 17.23 62.63 9.94
N VAL A 782 17.01 61.36 10.29
CA VAL A 782 15.80 60.64 9.88
C VAL A 782 14.66 61.05 10.81
N ALA A 783 13.48 61.34 10.23
CA ALA A 783 12.25 61.58 10.97
C ALA A 783 11.19 60.54 10.61
N LEU A 784 10.48 59.99 11.61
CA LEU A 784 9.33 59.10 11.40
C LEU A 784 8.00 59.86 11.52
N ALA A 785 7.34 60.09 10.39
CA ALA A 785 6.02 60.71 10.33
C ALA A 785 4.92 59.65 10.18
N LYS A 786 3.86 59.70 11.00
CA LYS A 786 2.69 58.81 10.82
C LYS A 786 1.99 59.10 9.50
N THR A 787 1.61 58.05 8.77
CA THR A 787 0.84 58.17 7.51
C THR A 787 -0.53 57.51 7.59
N ASP A 788 -0.72 56.43 8.36
CA ASP A 788 -2.04 55.81 8.58
C ASP A 788 -2.12 55.03 9.92
N GLY A 789 -3.34 54.76 10.40
CA GLY A 789 -3.61 53.83 11.50
C GLY A 789 -3.59 54.39 12.93
N ASP A 790 -3.63 55.71 13.14
CA ASP A 790 -3.65 56.31 14.49
C ASP A 790 -5.06 56.56 15.04
N ASN A 791 -5.23 56.43 16.36
CA ASN A 791 -6.50 56.62 17.08
C ASN A 791 -7.59 55.59 16.72
N GLN A 792 -7.19 54.34 16.45
CA GLN A 792 -8.11 53.24 16.18
C GLN A 792 -8.75 52.67 17.45
N HIS A 793 -9.89 52.01 17.25
CA HIS A 793 -10.64 51.27 18.27
C HIS A 793 -10.83 49.82 17.83
N ALA A 794 -10.79 48.89 18.79
CA ALA A 794 -11.14 47.48 18.60
C ALA A 794 -11.78 46.93 19.87
N THR A 795 -12.71 45.98 19.76
CA THR A 795 -13.24 45.26 20.92
C THR A 795 -12.26 44.15 21.34
N THR A 796 -12.42 43.59 22.54
CA THR A 796 -11.48 42.58 23.04
C THR A 796 -11.39 41.36 22.11
N ASN A 797 -10.16 40.86 21.90
CA ASN A 797 -9.85 39.76 20.98
C ASN A 797 -10.20 40.00 19.49
N GLN A 798 -10.40 41.26 19.04
CA GLN A 798 -10.52 41.61 17.61
C GLN A 798 -9.29 42.34 17.09
N TYR A 799 -9.05 42.25 15.77
CA TYR A 799 -8.00 43.03 15.12
C TYR A 799 -8.38 44.52 15.02
N PHE A 800 -7.41 45.40 15.21
CA PHE A 800 -7.53 46.80 14.80
C PHE A 800 -7.67 46.89 13.28
N ALA A 801 -8.55 47.78 12.80
CA ALA A 801 -9.06 47.76 11.42
C ALA A 801 -8.04 48.19 10.34
N GLN A 802 -6.98 48.89 10.72
CA GLN A 802 -5.91 49.36 9.84
C GLN A 802 -4.54 49.00 10.41
N HIS A 803 -3.55 48.83 9.54
CA HIS A 803 -2.15 48.72 9.91
C HIS A 803 -1.61 50.08 10.40
N LEU A 804 -0.59 50.07 11.24
CA LEU A 804 0.10 51.29 11.66
C LEU A 804 1.19 51.60 10.63
N THR A 805 1.13 52.75 9.98
CA THR A 805 2.12 53.09 8.94
C THR A 805 2.83 54.40 9.29
N VAL A 806 4.16 54.39 9.20
CA VAL A 806 5.00 55.60 9.26
C VAL A 806 5.82 55.73 7.98
N ARG A 807 6.25 56.94 7.67
CA ARG A 807 7.21 57.24 6.62
C ARG A 807 8.50 57.79 7.21
N ALA A 808 9.63 57.20 6.84
CA ALA A 808 10.97 57.67 7.13
C ALA A 808 11.40 58.71 6.09
N THR A 809 11.78 59.91 6.52
CA THR A 809 12.30 60.97 5.64
C THR A 809 13.58 61.61 6.17
N ASP A 810 14.54 61.91 5.28
CA ASP A 810 15.73 62.70 5.60
C ASP A 810 15.35 64.19 5.66
N THR A 811 15.45 64.75 6.87
CA THR A 811 15.12 66.15 7.16
C THR A 811 16.07 67.17 6.53
N ARG A 812 17.31 66.77 6.18
CA ARG A 812 18.23 67.63 5.38
C ARG A 812 17.95 67.50 3.89
N GLY A 813 17.58 66.30 3.44
CA GLY A 813 17.20 66.00 2.06
C GLY A 813 15.85 66.59 1.62
N ASN A 814 15.39 67.72 2.20
CA ASN A 814 14.06 68.30 1.92
C ASN A 814 12.90 67.30 2.12
N ASN A 815 12.99 66.46 3.17
CA ASN A 815 12.07 65.36 3.45
C ASN A 815 12.00 64.30 2.33
N THR A 816 13.10 64.07 1.62
CA THR A 816 13.23 62.92 0.70
C THR A 816 13.07 61.62 1.49
N PRO A 817 12.34 60.62 0.97
CA PRO A 817 12.24 59.30 1.57
C PRO A 817 13.58 58.63 1.90
N VAL A 818 13.62 57.89 2.99
CA VAL A 818 14.69 56.94 3.29
C VAL A 818 14.20 55.53 2.96
N PRO A 819 14.53 54.98 1.77
CA PRO A 819 14.08 53.65 1.37
C PRO A 819 14.61 52.57 2.31
N GLU A 820 13.88 51.47 2.49
CA GLU A 820 14.32 50.31 3.28
C GLU A 820 14.73 50.60 4.74
N TYR A 821 14.36 51.75 5.30
CA TYR A 821 14.68 52.09 6.69
C TYR A 821 13.98 51.12 7.65
N LEU A 822 14.73 50.56 8.59
CA LEU A 822 14.21 49.64 9.60
C LEU A 822 13.48 50.40 10.70
N VAL A 823 12.21 50.04 10.91
CA VAL A 823 11.35 50.66 11.91
C VAL A 823 10.82 49.60 12.87
N THR A 824 11.05 49.80 14.16
CA THR A 824 10.53 48.96 15.24
C THR A 824 9.26 49.56 15.81
N PHE A 825 8.18 48.79 15.77
CA PHE A 825 6.91 49.05 16.44
C PHE A 825 6.85 48.21 17.72
N SER A 826 6.53 48.81 18.87
CA SER A 826 6.57 48.18 20.19
C SER A 826 5.35 48.55 21.03
N ILE A 827 4.60 47.56 21.50
CA ILE A 827 3.40 47.73 22.35
C ILE A 827 3.85 47.95 23.79
N SER A 828 3.54 49.13 24.34
CA SER A 828 4.00 49.54 25.68
C SER A 828 3.38 48.71 26.83
N ASN A 829 2.18 48.17 26.60
CA ASN A 829 1.37 47.48 27.61
C ASN A 829 1.14 46.00 27.22
N PRO A 830 2.10 45.09 27.48
CA PRO A 830 1.97 43.68 27.08
C PRO A 830 0.80 43.00 27.83
N GLY A 831 -0.21 42.55 27.06
CA GLY A 831 -1.47 42.01 27.58
C GLY A 831 -2.71 42.84 27.22
N MET A 832 -2.52 44.06 26.74
CA MET A 832 -3.59 44.91 26.17
C MET A 832 -3.76 44.73 24.67
N ALA A 833 -2.70 44.35 23.96
CA ALA A 833 -2.71 44.00 22.54
C ALA A 833 -1.46 43.17 22.18
N THR A 834 -1.47 42.55 21.01
CA THR A 834 -0.34 41.81 20.43
C THR A 834 -0.25 41.98 18.92
N PHE A 835 0.95 42.05 18.36
CA PHE A 835 1.16 41.94 16.90
C PHE A 835 0.87 40.52 16.41
N ASP A 836 0.22 40.42 15.25
CA ASP A 836 0.14 39.20 14.46
C ASP A 836 1.47 38.97 13.75
N THR A 837 2.27 38.03 14.23
CA THR A 837 3.58 37.71 13.63
C THR A 837 3.48 36.78 12.42
N ALA A 838 2.27 36.40 12.00
CA ALA A 838 2.00 35.58 10.82
C ALA A 838 1.26 36.35 9.71
N ASP A 839 1.22 37.67 9.82
CA ASP A 839 0.56 38.57 8.87
C ASP A 839 1.22 38.53 7.48
N PRO A 840 0.53 38.07 6.42
CA PRO A 840 1.12 37.95 5.09
C PRO A 840 1.32 39.29 4.37
N ASP A 841 0.64 40.36 4.82
CA ASP A 841 0.66 41.67 4.16
C ASP A 841 1.88 42.52 4.57
N VAL A 842 2.70 42.04 5.51
CA VAL A 842 3.86 42.77 6.06
C VAL A 842 5.09 41.88 6.17
N ILE A 843 6.20 42.32 5.56
CA ILE A 843 7.52 41.68 5.73
C ILE A 843 8.09 42.06 7.10
N ILE A 844 7.86 41.21 8.09
CA ILE A 844 8.47 41.30 9.41
C ILE A 844 9.95 40.90 9.31
N VAL A 845 10.82 41.83 9.67
CA VAL A 845 12.29 41.68 9.66
C VAL A 845 12.80 41.03 10.94
N SER A 846 12.14 41.25 12.06
CA SER A 846 12.38 40.51 13.31
C SER A 846 11.31 40.87 14.33
N GLY A 847 11.12 40.06 15.36
CA GLY A 847 10.31 40.44 16.52
C GLY A 847 9.48 39.31 17.12
N ASN A 848 8.48 39.72 17.88
CA ASN A 848 7.49 38.86 18.51
C ASN A 848 6.18 39.64 18.71
N SER A 849 5.19 39.01 19.34
CA SER A 849 3.87 39.59 19.61
C SER A 849 3.86 40.90 20.42
N ARG A 850 4.99 41.36 21.00
CA ARG A 850 5.09 42.63 21.72
C ARG A 850 5.83 43.72 20.94
N ALA A 851 6.81 43.36 20.12
CA ALA A 851 7.59 44.32 19.34
C ALA A 851 8.07 43.67 18.04
N VAL A 852 7.88 44.38 16.93
CA VAL A 852 8.19 43.94 15.57
C VAL A 852 8.95 45.02 14.82
N THR A 853 10.04 44.62 14.18
CA THR A 853 10.81 45.46 13.25
C THR A 853 10.38 45.09 11.84
N VAL A 854 10.10 46.08 11.01
CA VAL A 854 9.68 45.93 9.62
C VAL A 854 10.55 46.78 8.71
N ARG A 855 10.63 46.40 7.43
CA ARG A 855 11.39 47.11 6.40
C ARG A 855 10.50 48.13 5.71
N GLY A 856 10.98 49.37 5.56
CA GLY A 856 10.30 50.38 4.76
C GLY A 856 10.32 50.04 3.26
N ASP A 857 9.33 50.51 2.49
CA ASP A 857 9.35 50.45 1.02
C ASP A 857 10.36 51.45 0.40
N ASP A 858 10.47 51.46 -0.93
CA ASP A 858 11.30 52.44 -1.68
C ASP A 858 10.89 53.90 -1.44
N ASN A 859 9.66 54.13 -0.95
CA ASN A 859 9.12 55.45 -0.60
C ASN A 859 9.24 55.77 0.90
N GLY A 860 9.95 54.92 1.66
CA GLY A 860 10.21 55.05 3.09
C GLY A 860 9.05 54.66 4.01
N HIS A 861 7.97 54.07 3.50
CA HIS A 861 6.82 53.66 4.30
C HIS A 861 7.07 52.30 4.96
N ALA A 862 7.07 52.29 6.30
CA ALA A 862 7.13 51.11 7.12
C ALA A 862 5.75 50.84 7.73
N THR A 863 5.21 49.67 7.46
CA THR A 863 3.86 49.23 7.87
C THR A 863 3.99 48.14 8.93
N ALA A 864 3.37 48.33 10.09
CA ALA A 864 3.31 47.30 11.12
C ALA A 864 2.34 46.18 10.73
N PRO A 865 2.56 44.94 11.22
CA PRO A 865 1.56 43.89 11.16
C PRO A 865 0.27 44.28 11.86
N ARG A 866 -0.83 43.61 11.51
CA ARG A 866 -2.11 43.69 12.22
C ARG A 866 -1.92 43.49 13.72
N ILE A 867 -2.69 44.24 14.49
CA ILE A 867 -2.64 44.19 15.95
C ILE A 867 -3.93 43.57 16.45
N LEU A 868 -3.83 42.48 17.20
CA LEU A 868 -4.93 41.86 17.93
C LEU A 868 -5.12 42.57 19.26
N ALA A 869 -6.32 43.07 19.55
CA ALA A 869 -6.71 43.58 20.85
C ALA A 869 -6.71 42.45 21.90
N GLY A 870 -6.17 42.71 23.08
CA GLY A 870 -6.14 41.75 24.17
C GLY A 870 -7.51 41.57 24.84
N ALA A 871 -7.57 40.65 25.81
CA ALA A 871 -8.79 40.37 26.57
C ALA A 871 -9.21 41.48 27.56
N ASN A 872 -8.39 42.52 27.73
CA ASN A 872 -8.63 43.62 28.68
C ASN A 872 -8.84 44.94 27.94
N ALA A 873 -9.83 45.71 28.38
CA ALA A 873 -10.15 47.02 27.83
C ALA A 873 -9.30 48.15 28.41
N GLY A 874 -8.96 49.13 27.58
CA GLY A 874 -8.14 50.28 27.93
C GLY A 874 -7.25 50.77 26.78
N GLY A 875 -6.45 51.80 27.04
CA GLY A 875 -5.55 52.38 26.06
C GLY A 875 -4.33 51.50 25.76
N VAL A 876 -4.06 51.30 24.48
CA VAL A 876 -2.84 50.71 23.94
C VAL A 876 -2.00 51.83 23.33
N GLN A 877 -0.71 51.85 23.67
CA GLN A 877 0.27 52.69 22.99
C GLN A 877 1.23 51.81 22.22
N VAL A 878 1.52 52.20 20.98
CA VAL A 878 2.56 51.57 20.15
C VAL A 878 3.62 52.61 19.88
N HIS A 879 4.78 52.43 20.49
CA HIS A 879 5.96 53.25 20.25
C HIS A 879 6.64 52.78 18.98
N VAL A 880 7.01 53.71 18.11
CA VAL A 880 7.55 53.43 16.78
C VAL A 880 8.82 54.22 16.61
N PHE A 881 9.95 53.56 16.45
CA PHE A 881 11.28 54.17 16.44
C PHE A 881 12.22 53.46 15.46
N GLY A 882 13.29 54.14 15.06
CA GLY A 882 14.35 53.57 14.23
C GLY A 882 15.73 53.82 14.84
N GLY A 883 16.79 53.27 14.23
CA GLY A 883 18.16 53.40 14.77
C GLY A 883 18.67 54.83 14.86
N ALA A 884 18.14 55.74 14.03
CA ALA A 884 18.51 57.16 13.94
C ALA A 884 17.29 58.10 14.00
N ASP A 885 16.22 57.74 14.72
CA ASP A 885 15.04 58.60 14.98
C ASP A 885 14.48 58.33 16.41
N PRO A 886 14.16 59.37 17.22
CA PRO A 886 13.64 59.21 18.58
C PRO A 886 12.21 58.67 18.68
N GLY A 887 11.50 58.56 17.55
CA GLY A 887 10.23 57.86 17.43
C GLY A 887 8.96 58.70 17.56
N THR A 888 7.84 58.04 17.24
CA THR A 888 6.47 58.51 17.39
C THR A 888 5.61 57.48 18.12
N ILE A 889 4.43 57.87 18.62
CA ILE A 889 3.57 56.98 19.44
C ILE A 889 2.17 56.94 18.85
N PHE A 890 1.76 55.78 18.33
CA PHE A 890 0.36 55.50 17.98
C PHE A 890 -0.47 55.26 19.24
N LYS A 891 -1.71 55.76 19.21
CA LYS A 891 -2.69 55.58 20.28
C LYS A 891 -3.82 54.72 19.73
N LEU A 892 -4.12 53.62 20.40
CA LEU A 892 -5.22 52.73 20.06
C LEU A 892 -6.04 52.48 21.35
N THR A 893 -7.31 52.10 21.21
CA THR A 893 -8.20 51.82 22.34
C THR A 893 -8.78 50.42 22.19
N VAL A 894 -8.59 49.57 23.21
CA VAL A 894 -9.42 48.36 23.35
C VAL A 894 -10.66 48.74 24.13
N ASP A 895 -11.82 48.71 23.48
CA ASP A 895 -13.09 49.06 24.11
C ASP A 895 -13.58 47.91 25.01
N SER A 896 -14.08 48.25 26.20
CA SER A 896 -14.84 47.32 27.03
C SER A 896 -16.24 47.23 26.46
N ASP A 897 -16.66 46.06 25.98
CA ASP A 897 -17.99 45.88 25.43
C ASP A 897 -19.09 46.22 26.44
N GLN A 898 -19.73 47.37 26.20
CA GLN A 898 -21.17 47.52 26.27
C GLN A 898 -21.69 47.46 24.82
N PRO A 899 -22.81 46.78 24.52
CA PRO A 899 -23.87 46.33 25.43
C PRO A 899 -24.03 44.80 25.46
N ALA A 900 -25.16 44.31 26.00
CA ALA A 900 -25.52 42.89 25.99
C ALA A 900 -25.51 42.30 24.55
N PRO A 901 -25.19 41.01 24.37
CA PRO A 901 -25.05 40.39 23.05
C PRO A 901 -26.33 40.55 22.23
N GLY A 902 -26.18 41.07 21.01
CA GLY A 902 -27.27 41.24 20.07
C GLY A 902 -27.85 39.89 19.67
N THR A 903 -29.16 39.73 19.85
CA THR A 903 -29.89 38.58 19.31
C THR A 903 -29.87 38.63 17.77
N VAL A 904 -29.72 37.44 17.17
CA VAL A 904 -29.80 37.20 15.72
C VAL A 904 -30.89 38.05 15.06
N THR A 905 -30.52 38.79 14.02
CA THR A 905 -31.42 39.69 13.27
C THR A 905 -31.37 39.39 11.77
N ASN A 906 -30.18 39.17 11.20
CA ASN A 906 -30.02 38.75 9.79
C ASN A 906 -29.46 37.33 9.72
N VAL A 907 -29.78 36.62 8.64
CA VAL A 907 -29.37 35.24 8.41
C VAL A 907 -29.00 35.07 6.94
N TYR A 908 -27.80 34.56 6.68
CA TYR A 908 -27.24 34.37 5.34
C TYR A 908 -26.87 32.90 5.12
N VAL A 909 -27.12 32.36 3.92
CA VAL A 909 -26.61 31.02 3.54
C VAL A 909 -25.09 30.99 3.66
N SER A 910 -24.53 30.06 4.43
CA SER A 910 -23.08 29.81 4.48
C SER A 910 -22.69 28.50 3.81
N GLN A 911 -23.54 27.45 3.88
CA GLN A 911 -23.27 26.17 3.23
C GLN A 911 -24.55 25.38 2.96
N GLY A 912 -24.57 24.57 1.88
CA GLY A 912 -25.62 23.56 1.66
C GLY A 912 -26.82 23.99 0.80
N ASP A 913 -26.72 25.08 0.03
CA ASP A 913 -27.72 25.46 -0.97
C ASP A 913 -27.48 24.76 -2.33
N TYR A 914 -28.57 24.50 -3.06
CA TYR A 914 -28.64 23.70 -4.29
C TYR A 914 -28.05 22.28 -4.15
N GLN A 915 -28.69 21.47 -3.30
CA GLN A 915 -28.34 20.05 -3.15
C GLN A 915 -29.31 19.14 -3.89
N ASP A 916 -28.79 18.02 -4.38
CA ASP A 916 -29.51 16.99 -5.12
C ASP A 916 -29.39 15.65 -4.41
N GLN A 917 -30.51 14.96 -4.17
CA GLN A 917 -30.51 13.64 -3.54
C GLN A 917 -31.70 12.76 -3.93
N TYR A 918 -31.53 11.44 -3.84
CA TYR A 918 -32.61 10.48 -4.03
C TYR A 918 -33.67 10.59 -2.95
N ALA A 919 -34.92 10.34 -3.32
CA ALA A 919 -36.04 10.29 -2.38
C ALA A 919 -35.75 9.32 -1.23
N THR A 920 -36.07 9.73 0.00
CA THR A 920 -35.78 9.05 1.28
C THR A 920 -34.31 9.02 1.73
N ASP A 921 -33.36 9.46 0.92
CA ASP A 921 -31.96 9.60 1.33
C ASP A 921 -31.66 10.97 2.00
N PRO A 922 -30.68 11.04 2.92
CA PRO A 922 -30.25 12.29 3.54
C PRO A 922 -29.46 13.17 2.56
N TYR A 923 -29.73 14.48 2.53
CA TYR A 923 -28.91 15.41 1.77
C TYR A 923 -27.47 15.44 2.30
N PRO A 924 -26.44 15.39 1.43
CA PRO A 924 -25.06 15.07 1.82
C PRO A 924 -24.29 16.21 2.51
N ILE A 925 -24.77 17.46 2.43
CA ILE A 925 -24.18 18.62 3.09
C ILE A 925 -25.19 19.18 4.09
N ALA A 926 -24.75 19.47 5.31
CA ALA A 926 -25.60 20.11 6.30
C ALA A 926 -25.96 21.54 5.86
N LEU A 927 -27.21 21.96 6.07
CA LEU A 927 -27.62 23.34 5.81
C LEU A 927 -27.03 24.22 6.90
N ALA A 928 -26.17 25.17 6.53
CA ALA A 928 -25.56 26.09 7.46
C ALA A 928 -25.83 27.54 7.07
N VAL A 929 -25.98 28.39 8.08
CA VAL A 929 -26.11 29.84 7.94
C VAL A 929 -25.07 30.57 8.77
N SER A 930 -24.69 31.74 8.26
CA SER A 930 -24.06 32.81 9.04
C SER A 930 -25.16 33.74 9.55
N ALA A 931 -25.28 33.83 10.87
CA ALA A 931 -26.25 34.66 11.56
C ALA A 931 -25.57 35.92 12.12
N THR A 932 -26.12 37.09 11.83
CA THR A 932 -25.61 38.37 12.34
C THR A 932 -26.67 39.12 13.14
N ASP A 933 -26.23 39.98 14.05
CA ASP A 933 -27.08 40.91 14.78
C ASP A 933 -27.56 42.08 13.88
N SER A 934 -28.27 43.03 14.50
CA SER A 934 -28.78 44.24 13.84
C SER A 934 -27.68 45.24 13.42
N GLN A 935 -26.42 44.99 13.78
CA GLN A 935 -25.23 45.74 13.36
C GLN A 935 -24.45 45.02 12.24
N ASN A 936 -24.98 43.89 11.74
CA ASN A 936 -24.32 43.01 10.78
C ASN A 936 -23.02 42.36 11.29
N LYS A 937 -22.85 42.24 12.61
CA LYS A 937 -21.76 41.46 13.26
C LYS A 937 -22.23 40.04 13.57
N PHE A 938 -21.35 39.06 13.53
CA PHE A 938 -21.65 37.66 13.90
C PHE A 938 -22.33 37.57 15.27
N ALA A 939 -23.55 37.02 15.30
CA ALA A 939 -24.38 36.97 16.50
C ALA A 939 -23.82 35.95 17.50
N GLN A 940 -23.44 36.43 18.69
CA GLN A 940 -22.84 35.61 19.74
C GLN A 940 -23.87 34.73 20.48
N THR A 941 -25.15 35.12 20.47
CA THR A 941 -26.23 34.35 21.09
C THR A 941 -27.54 34.51 20.31
N GLY A 942 -28.34 33.46 20.29
CA GLY A 942 -29.69 33.47 19.72
C GLY A 942 -30.04 32.13 19.10
N GLN A 943 -31.12 32.11 18.32
CA GLN A 943 -31.61 30.91 17.67
C GLN A 943 -32.04 31.19 16.24
N VAL A 944 -31.73 30.27 15.34
CA VAL A 944 -32.23 30.23 13.96
C VAL A 944 -33.21 29.07 13.84
N THR A 945 -34.38 29.34 13.29
CA THR A 945 -35.36 28.34 12.89
C THR A 945 -35.19 28.05 11.41
N PHE A 946 -34.96 26.78 11.08
CA PHE A 946 -35.02 26.26 9.72
C PHE A 946 -36.40 25.64 9.50
N LYS A 947 -37.07 26.02 8.42
CA LYS A 947 -38.38 25.47 8.04
C LYS A 947 -38.39 25.00 6.59
N ILE A 948 -38.86 23.77 6.41
CA ILE A 948 -39.10 23.13 5.12
C ILE A 948 -40.45 23.58 4.57
N PHE A 949 -40.44 24.03 3.32
CA PHE A 949 -41.58 24.33 2.49
C PHE A 949 -41.58 23.35 1.32
N GLN A 950 -42.54 22.42 1.34
CA GLN A 950 -42.73 21.44 0.27
C GLN A 950 -43.16 22.16 -1.00
N GLY A 951 -42.36 22.03 -2.06
CA GLY A 951 -42.67 22.53 -3.40
C GLY A 951 -43.31 21.43 -4.23
N THR A 952 -42.57 20.92 -5.22
CA THR A 952 -42.97 19.75 -6.02
C THR A 952 -42.42 18.42 -5.49
N ALA A 953 -41.57 18.45 -4.46
CA ALA A 953 -41.20 17.27 -3.66
C ALA A 953 -42.05 17.17 -2.38
N ASP A 954 -42.78 16.07 -2.21
CA ASP A 954 -43.63 15.79 -1.06
C ASP A 954 -42.89 14.95 0.00
N GLY A 955 -43.16 15.16 1.29
CA GLY A 955 -42.62 14.32 2.37
C GLY A 955 -41.16 14.59 2.79
N ALA A 956 -40.54 15.70 2.36
CA ALA A 956 -39.23 16.11 2.89
C ALA A 956 -39.33 16.51 4.38
N GLY A 957 -38.30 16.21 5.18
CA GLY A 957 -38.30 16.45 6.62
C GLY A 957 -36.92 16.39 7.28
N PHE A 958 -36.78 16.95 8.48
CA PHE A 958 -35.54 16.85 9.29
C PHE A 958 -35.43 15.49 9.98
N SER A 959 -34.25 14.86 9.90
CA SER A 959 -33.96 13.60 10.56
C SER A 959 -33.84 13.76 12.08
N GLY A 960 -34.35 12.78 12.84
CA GLY A 960 -34.19 12.72 14.30
C GLY A 960 -35.01 13.72 15.12
N VAL A 961 -35.88 14.51 14.50
CA VAL A 961 -36.76 15.46 15.21
C VAL A 961 -38.03 14.76 15.72
N THR A 962 -38.49 15.11 16.92
CA THR A 962 -39.75 14.63 17.50
C THR A 962 -40.82 15.73 17.44
N GLY A 963 -41.65 15.73 16.40
CA GLY A 963 -42.76 16.69 16.28
C GLY A 963 -43.20 16.87 14.83
N ASP A 964 -43.47 18.13 14.45
CA ASP A 964 -43.60 18.53 13.05
C ASP A 964 -42.20 18.54 12.41
N ASN A 965 -41.88 17.47 11.66
CA ASN A 965 -40.58 17.28 11.03
C ASN A 965 -40.25 18.31 9.94
N THR A 966 -41.12 19.28 9.67
CA THR A 966 -40.85 20.40 8.75
C THR A 966 -40.16 21.59 9.41
N THR A 967 -40.05 21.67 10.75
CA THR A 967 -39.47 22.85 11.43
C THR A 967 -38.49 22.45 12.54
N VAL A 968 -37.33 23.09 12.61
CA VAL A 968 -36.35 22.89 13.68
C VAL A 968 -35.63 24.19 14.06
N THR A 969 -35.43 24.41 15.35
CA THR A 969 -34.75 25.61 15.89
C THR A 969 -33.44 25.20 16.53
N VAL A 970 -32.34 25.83 16.10
CA VAL A 970 -30.98 25.56 16.59
C VAL A 970 -30.36 26.82 17.18
N ALA A 971 -29.46 26.64 18.15
CA ALA A 971 -28.69 27.75 18.71
C ALA A 971 -27.65 28.26 17.70
N VAL A 972 -27.38 29.56 17.74
CA VAL A 972 -26.22 30.15 17.05
C VAL A 972 -25.02 30.11 17.99
N ASN A 973 -23.92 29.53 17.50
CA ASN A 973 -22.61 29.53 18.15
C ASN A 973 -21.64 30.34 17.27
N ASP A 974 -21.01 31.37 17.82
CA ASP A 974 -20.03 32.24 17.14
C ASP A 974 -20.50 32.76 15.76
N GLY A 975 -21.77 33.13 15.65
CA GLY A 975 -22.37 33.59 14.40
C GLY A 975 -22.72 32.51 13.38
N HIS A 976 -22.63 31.23 13.73
CA HIS A 976 -23.00 30.12 12.85
C HIS A 976 -24.13 29.27 13.44
N ALA A 977 -25.04 28.81 12.57
CA ALA A 977 -26.07 27.83 12.91
C ALA A 977 -26.17 26.77 11.81
N THR A 978 -26.25 25.51 12.19
CA THR A 978 -26.32 24.36 11.28
C THR A 978 -27.57 23.55 11.60
N ALA A 979 -28.39 23.26 10.60
CA ALA A 979 -29.56 22.41 10.74
C ALA A 979 -29.17 20.93 10.90
N PRO A 980 -29.99 20.12 11.60
CA PRO A 980 -29.96 18.67 11.45
C PRO A 980 -30.15 18.24 9.99
N THR A 981 -29.67 17.04 9.66
CA THR A 981 -29.75 16.47 8.31
C THR A 981 -31.18 16.46 7.77
N VAL A 982 -31.38 17.07 6.60
CA VAL A 982 -32.65 17.00 5.86
C VAL A 982 -32.70 15.69 5.08
N ILE A 983 -33.84 15.00 5.13
CA ILE A 983 -34.16 13.82 4.32
C ILE A 983 -34.97 14.28 3.11
N ALA A 984 -34.59 13.83 1.92
CA ALA A 984 -35.27 14.15 0.68
C ALA A 984 -36.67 13.50 0.62
N GLY A 985 -37.66 14.29 0.18
CA GLY A 985 -39.01 13.81 -0.10
C GLY A 985 -39.10 12.99 -1.40
N ALA A 986 -40.30 12.53 -1.74
CA ALA A 986 -40.60 11.98 -3.04
C ALA A 986 -40.78 13.12 -4.07
N GLY A 987 -39.89 13.20 -5.05
CA GLY A 987 -40.06 14.06 -6.23
C GLY A 987 -41.15 13.55 -7.20
N PRO A 988 -41.33 14.19 -8.37
CA PRO A 988 -42.19 13.68 -9.43
C PRO A 988 -41.64 12.40 -10.08
N ILE A 989 -42.51 11.68 -10.81
CA ILE A 989 -42.15 10.49 -11.58
C ILE A 989 -41.31 10.84 -12.85
N GLN A 990 -41.09 12.11 -13.16
CA GLN A 990 -40.17 12.59 -14.22
C GLN A 990 -39.57 13.94 -13.79
N GLY A 991 -38.24 14.09 -13.92
CA GLY A 991 -37.50 15.26 -13.43
C GLY A 991 -37.28 15.24 -11.92
N TYR A 992 -36.88 16.40 -11.37
CA TYR A 992 -36.70 16.61 -9.93
C TYR A 992 -37.90 17.32 -9.29
N GLY A 993 -38.04 17.16 -7.98
CA GLY A 993 -39.00 17.89 -7.16
C GLY A 993 -38.26 18.91 -6.29
N ASP A 994 -38.74 20.14 -6.27
CA ASP A 994 -38.18 21.21 -5.45
C ASP A 994 -38.74 21.17 -4.03
N CYS A 995 -37.84 21.39 -3.07
CA CYS A 995 -38.10 21.58 -1.66
C CYS A 995 -37.31 22.81 -1.20
N HIS A 996 -37.99 23.84 -0.71
CA HIS A 996 -37.32 25.04 -0.20
C HIS A 996 -37.14 24.91 1.31
N VAL A 997 -35.96 25.23 1.83
CA VAL A 997 -35.77 25.40 3.28
C VAL A 997 -35.46 26.87 3.52
N VAL A 998 -36.13 27.48 4.47
CA VAL A 998 -35.84 28.87 4.86
C VAL A 998 -35.37 28.90 6.30
N ALA A 999 -34.22 29.52 6.52
CA ALA A 999 -33.63 29.75 7.82
C ALA A 999 -33.82 31.22 8.23
N PHE A 1000 -34.32 31.46 9.43
CA PHE A 1000 -34.70 32.78 9.91
C PHE A 1000 -34.52 32.90 11.44
N PRO A 1001 -34.33 34.11 12.01
CA PRO A 1001 -34.27 34.30 13.46
C PRO A 1001 -35.53 33.74 14.13
N SER A 1002 -35.41 33.10 15.29
CA SER A 1002 -36.60 32.58 16.00
C SER A 1002 -37.60 33.67 16.43
N THR A 1003 -37.19 34.93 16.39
CA THR A 1003 -37.96 36.15 16.63
C THR A 1003 -38.63 36.74 15.38
N PHE A 1004 -38.39 36.20 14.19
CA PHE A 1004 -38.92 36.70 12.92
C PHE A 1004 -40.46 36.64 12.87
N THR A 1005 -41.09 37.74 12.46
CA THR A 1005 -42.55 37.84 12.32
C THR A 1005 -42.95 38.12 10.88
N GLY A 1006 -43.34 37.08 10.15
CA GLY A 1006 -43.75 37.15 8.74
C GLY A 1006 -43.95 35.76 8.16
N ASP A 1007 -44.21 35.68 6.85
CA ASP A 1007 -44.04 34.43 6.10
C ASP A 1007 -42.61 34.39 5.55
N PRO A 1008 -41.73 33.49 6.03
CA PRO A 1008 -40.33 33.51 5.63
C PRO A 1008 -40.13 33.01 4.19
N LEU A 1009 -41.08 32.27 3.58
CA LEU A 1009 -40.97 31.85 2.18
C LEU A 1009 -41.12 33.01 1.19
N SER A 1010 -41.89 34.03 1.54
CA SER A 1010 -42.10 35.23 0.72
C SER A 1010 -41.24 36.43 1.14
N ASP A 1011 -40.41 36.29 2.18
CA ASP A 1011 -39.50 37.37 2.58
C ASP A 1011 -38.32 37.50 1.62
N THR A 1012 -38.03 38.75 1.27
CA THR A 1012 -36.88 39.15 0.42
C THR A 1012 -35.90 40.06 1.17
N SER A 1013 -36.07 40.21 2.49
CA SER A 1013 -35.14 40.91 3.37
C SER A 1013 -33.92 40.04 3.72
N THR A 1014 -32.89 40.65 4.30
CA THR A 1014 -31.71 39.94 4.83
C THR A 1014 -31.97 39.13 6.10
N GLN A 1015 -33.22 39.08 6.59
CA GLN A 1015 -33.59 38.30 7.76
C GLN A 1015 -33.83 36.82 7.44
N THR A 1016 -33.91 36.45 6.16
CA THR A 1016 -34.13 35.05 5.73
C THR A 1016 -33.04 34.56 4.78
N ALA A 1017 -32.57 33.34 5.03
CA ALA A 1017 -31.68 32.58 4.14
C ALA A 1017 -32.47 31.45 3.49
N HIS A 1018 -32.54 31.46 2.16
CA HIS A 1018 -33.29 30.49 1.37
C HIS A 1018 -32.35 29.43 0.79
N PHE A 1019 -32.71 28.17 0.96
CA PHE A 1019 -32.04 27.00 0.40
C PHE A 1019 -32.99 26.32 -0.59
N THR A 1020 -32.48 25.91 -1.75
CA THR A 1020 -33.18 25.06 -2.71
C THR A 1020 -32.61 23.65 -2.67
N LEU A 1021 -33.47 22.66 -2.45
CA LEU A 1021 -33.12 21.24 -2.42
C LEU A 1021 -33.94 20.48 -3.46
N ARG A 1022 -33.30 19.60 -4.23
CA ARG A 1022 -33.88 18.84 -5.33
C ARG A 1022 -33.93 17.35 -5.00
N ALA A 1023 -35.14 16.79 -4.96
CA ALA A 1023 -35.39 15.38 -4.68
C ALA A 1023 -35.71 14.59 -5.97
N TRP A 1024 -35.12 13.41 -6.12
CA TRP A 1024 -35.20 12.60 -7.34
C TRP A 1024 -35.70 11.18 -7.05
N ILE A 1025 -36.61 10.63 -7.86
CA ILE A 1025 -37.06 9.23 -7.70
C ILE A 1025 -36.19 8.23 -8.50
N ARG A 1026 -35.51 8.67 -9.58
CA ARG A 1026 -34.64 7.82 -10.43
C ARG A 1026 -33.51 8.64 -11.07
N GLU A 1027 -32.43 7.98 -11.48
CA GLU A 1027 -31.35 8.59 -12.28
C GLU A 1027 -31.90 9.04 -13.64
N TRP A 1028 -32.11 10.35 -13.79
CA TRP A 1028 -32.40 11.01 -15.07
C TRP A 1028 -31.41 12.15 -15.31
N LEU A 1029 -30.14 11.83 -15.14
CA LEU A 1029 -29.05 12.72 -15.48
C LEU A 1029 -28.41 12.26 -16.79
N ASP A 1030 -28.12 13.20 -17.68
CA ASP A 1030 -27.12 13.00 -18.73
C ASP A 1030 -25.88 13.83 -18.40
N ILE A 1031 -24.74 13.16 -18.41
CA ILE A 1031 -23.44 13.72 -18.01
C ILE A 1031 -22.53 13.73 -19.23
N THR A 1032 -21.98 14.89 -19.57
CA THR A 1032 -20.99 15.03 -20.66
C THR A 1032 -19.70 15.61 -20.12
N LYS A 1033 -18.57 14.99 -20.45
CA LYS A 1033 -17.23 15.41 -20.03
C LYS A 1033 -16.48 16.13 -21.13
N GLN A 1034 -15.62 17.08 -20.76
CA GLN A 1034 -14.72 17.82 -21.64
C GLN A 1034 -13.30 17.82 -21.07
N ASN A 1035 -12.30 17.94 -21.96
CA ASN A 1035 -10.88 17.96 -21.61
C ASN A 1035 -10.38 16.62 -21.00
N ASP A 1036 -10.86 15.51 -21.53
CA ASP A 1036 -10.35 14.15 -21.25
C ASP A 1036 -9.13 13.81 -22.13
N GLY A 1037 -8.34 12.80 -21.76
CA GLY A 1037 -7.20 12.32 -22.55
C GLY A 1037 -5.94 13.20 -22.47
N GLN A 1038 -5.84 14.08 -21.47
CA GLN A 1038 -4.71 15.01 -21.36
C GLN A 1038 -3.40 14.33 -20.94
N THR A 1039 -2.29 14.91 -21.38
CA THR A 1039 -0.93 14.55 -20.97
C THR A 1039 -0.25 15.70 -20.23
N ALA A 1040 0.52 15.38 -19.20
CA ALA A 1040 1.42 16.30 -18.52
C ALA A 1040 2.78 15.62 -18.26
N LEU A 1041 3.84 16.42 -18.13
CA LEU A 1041 5.12 15.94 -17.59
C LEU A 1041 5.03 15.83 -16.07
N VAL A 1042 5.93 15.07 -15.46
CA VAL A 1042 6.06 14.99 -13.99
C VAL A 1042 6.18 16.39 -13.37
N GLN A 1043 5.53 16.61 -12.23
CA GLN A 1043 5.50 17.90 -11.51
C GLN A 1043 4.97 19.11 -12.32
N GLN A 1044 4.18 18.88 -13.39
CA GLN A 1044 3.50 19.95 -14.14
C GLN A 1044 1.98 19.86 -14.02
N TYR A 1045 1.29 21.00 -14.14
CA TYR A 1045 -0.17 21.01 -14.23
C TYR A 1045 -0.65 20.46 -15.57
N PHE A 1046 -1.74 19.69 -15.56
CA PHE A 1046 -2.48 19.36 -16.78
C PHE A 1046 -3.04 20.65 -17.41
N ALA A 1047 -2.90 20.78 -18.73
CA ALA A 1047 -3.04 22.07 -19.43
C ALA A 1047 -4.46 22.65 -19.42
N GLN A 1048 -5.48 21.81 -19.27
CA GLN A 1048 -6.89 22.19 -19.20
C GLN A 1048 -7.53 21.62 -17.92
N ARG A 1049 -8.46 22.37 -17.32
CA ARG A 1049 -9.26 21.85 -16.21
C ARG A 1049 -10.27 20.82 -16.72
N LEU A 1050 -10.50 19.76 -15.96
CA LEU A 1050 -11.56 18.80 -16.29
C LEU A 1050 -12.91 19.46 -16.11
N GLN A 1051 -13.80 19.30 -17.09
CA GLN A 1051 -15.13 19.90 -17.04
C GLN A 1051 -16.21 18.86 -17.27
N VAL A 1052 -17.28 18.95 -16.49
CA VAL A 1052 -18.45 18.08 -16.57
C VAL A 1052 -19.69 18.94 -16.69
N ASN A 1053 -20.51 18.71 -17.71
CA ASN A 1053 -21.79 19.37 -17.88
C ASN A 1053 -22.90 18.38 -17.56
N VAL A 1054 -23.76 18.74 -16.62
CA VAL A 1054 -24.85 17.88 -16.10
C VAL A 1054 -26.20 18.45 -16.52
N PHE A 1055 -27.02 17.60 -17.15
CA PHE A 1055 -28.36 17.94 -17.65
C PHE A 1055 -29.42 17.03 -17.04
N ASP A 1056 -30.60 17.58 -16.77
CA ASP A 1056 -31.81 16.78 -16.57
C ASP A 1056 -32.21 16.17 -17.92
N LYS A 1057 -32.19 14.84 -17.98
CA LYS A 1057 -32.47 14.04 -19.18
C LYS A 1057 -33.91 14.17 -19.68
N SER A 1058 -34.85 14.57 -18.81
CA SER A 1058 -36.27 14.70 -19.16
C SER A 1058 -36.58 16.02 -19.86
N SER A 1059 -35.92 17.11 -19.44
CA SER A 1059 -36.12 18.46 -19.98
C SER A 1059 -35.00 18.94 -20.91
N ASN A 1060 -33.84 18.25 -20.92
CA ASN A 1060 -32.58 18.69 -21.50
C ASN A 1060 -32.11 20.07 -20.96
N ALA A 1061 -32.57 20.45 -19.76
CA ALA A 1061 -32.14 21.66 -19.08
C ALA A 1061 -30.84 21.41 -18.28
N PRO A 1062 -29.89 22.36 -18.27
CA PRO A 1062 -28.71 22.25 -17.42
C PRO A 1062 -29.08 22.33 -15.93
N LEU A 1063 -28.46 21.47 -15.11
CA LEU A 1063 -28.67 21.48 -13.67
C LEU A 1063 -27.74 22.49 -13.00
N ALA A 1064 -28.24 23.72 -12.89
CA ALA A 1064 -27.60 24.79 -12.14
C ALA A 1064 -27.13 24.32 -10.76
N TYR A 1065 -25.88 24.65 -10.43
CA TYR A 1065 -25.25 24.43 -9.12
C TYR A 1065 -25.18 22.97 -8.63
N TYR A 1066 -25.30 21.98 -9.54
CA TYR A 1066 -25.14 20.57 -9.20
C TYR A 1066 -23.77 20.29 -8.56
N ILE A 1067 -23.72 19.41 -7.56
CA ILE A 1067 -22.51 19.09 -6.79
C ILE A 1067 -21.93 17.76 -7.25
N MET A 1068 -20.63 17.74 -7.55
CA MET A 1068 -19.91 16.56 -8.02
C MET A 1068 -18.57 16.41 -7.31
N THR A 1069 -18.27 15.19 -6.88
CA THR A 1069 -17.01 14.82 -6.25
C THR A 1069 -16.05 14.30 -7.30
N PHE A 1070 -14.86 14.88 -7.38
CA PHE A 1070 -13.77 14.42 -8.24
C PHE A 1070 -12.70 13.73 -7.39
N THR A 1071 -12.35 12.49 -7.74
CA THR A 1071 -11.39 11.66 -6.99
C THR A 1071 -10.27 11.16 -7.90
N ILE A 1072 -9.02 11.43 -7.54
CA ILE A 1072 -7.83 11.00 -8.28
C ILE A 1072 -7.38 9.59 -7.85
N THR A 1073 -7.25 8.70 -8.83
CA THR A 1073 -6.53 7.43 -8.73
C THR A 1073 -5.25 7.52 -9.55
N GLY A 1074 -4.11 7.68 -8.87
CA GLY A 1074 -2.79 7.83 -9.49
C GLY A 1074 -1.89 8.83 -8.78
N ASP A 1075 -0.68 9.01 -9.31
CA ASP A 1075 0.29 10.00 -8.81
C ASP A 1075 0.02 11.38 -9.43
N ALA A 1076 -0.98 12.07 -8.86
CA ALA A 1076 -1.33 13.46 -9.13
C ALA A 1076 -2.15 14.03 -7.97
N THR A 1077 -2.27 15.35 -7.83
CA THR A 1077 -3.07 16.01 -6.78
C THR A 1077 -3.88 17.18 -7.33
N PHE A 1078 -5.03 17.46 -6.70
CA PHE A 1078 -5.78 18.69 -6.93
C PHE A 1078 -5.11 19.87 -6.21
N ASP A 1079 -5.07 21.00 -6.90
CA ASP A 1079 -4.80 22.30 -6.31
C ASP A 1079 -6.05 22.82 -5.58
N THR A 1080 -6.10 22.61 -4.27
CA THR A 1080 -7.23 23.04 -3.43
C THR A 1080 -7.33 24.56 -3.25
N THR A 1081 -6.39 25.34 -3.80
CA THR A 1081 -6.41 26.81 -3.80
C THR A 1081 -6.95 27.42 -5.10
N ASP A 1082 -7.33 26.58 -6.08
CA ASP A 1082 -7.76 27.03 -7.40
C ASP A 1082 -9.14 27.71 -7.39
N VAL A 1083 -9.14 29.03 -7.27
CA VAL A 1083 -10.33 29.90 -7.27
C VAL A 1083 -11.23 29.78 -8.51
N ALA A 1084 -10.77 29.15 -9.60
CA ALA A 1084 -11.60 28.89 -10.78
C ALA A 1084 -12.54 27.68 -10.61
N ALA A 1085 -12.32 26.86 -9.58
CA ALA A 1085 -13.23 25.79 -9.18
C ALA A 1085 -13.92 26.19 -7.87
N ARG A 1086 -15.26 26.06 -7.80
CA ARG A 1086 -16.02 26.33 -6.57
C ARG A 1086 -15.96 25.12 -5.64
N ILE A 1087 -14.79 24.92 -5.02
CA ILE A 1087 -14.51 23.83 -4.09
C ILE A 1087 -15.33 24.03 -2.82
N LEU A 1088 -16.07 22.99 -2.41
CA LEU A 1088 -16.86 22.95 -1.18
C LEU A 1088 -16.10 22.24 -0.05
N SER A 1089 -15.30 21.23 -0.39
CA SER A 1089 -14.44 20.47 0.54
C SER A 1089 -13.44 19.61 -0.25
N GLY A 1090 -12.33 19.21 0.37
CA GLY A 1090 -11.39 18.26 -0.23
C GLY A 1090 -10.01 18.21 0.43
N ASP A 1091 -9.20 17.23 0.05
CA ASP A 1091 -7.91 16.87 0.67
C ASP A 1091 -6.74 16.75 -0.35
N GLY A 1092 -6.93 17.25 -1.57
CA GLY A 1092 -5.95 17.14 -2.66
C GLY A 1092 -5.97 15.80 -3.41
N LYS A 1093 -6.67 14.77 -2.93
CA LYS A 1093 -6.97 13.53 -3.69
C LYS A 1093 -8.44 13.39 -4.03
N SER A 1094 -9.33 13.92 -3.19
CA SER A 1094 -10.76 14.05 -3.45
C SER A 1094 -11.20 15.49 -3.22
N VAL A 1095 -12.05 16.03 -4.11
CA VAL A 1095 -12.60 17.39 -4.02
C VAL A 1095 -14.08 17.41 -4.44
N SER A 1096 -14.94 17.97 -3.60
CA SER A 1096 -16.34 18.24 -3.90
C SER A 1096 -16.47 19.63 -4.50
N VAL A 1097 -17.05 19.75 -5.70
CA VAL A 1097 -17.15 21.00 -6.45
C VAL A 1097 -18.59 21.30 -6.81
N GLN A 1098 -19.01 22.56 -6.69
CA GLN A 1098 -20.30 23.03 -7.15
C GLN A 1098 -20.23 23.59 -8.57
N GLY A 1099 -21.18 23.22 -9.43
CA GLY A 1099 -21.32 23.78 -10.76
C GLY A 1099 -21.73 25.25 -10.80
N ASP A 1100 -21.71 25.84 -11.99
CA ASP A 1100 -22.28 27.17 -12.26
C ASP A 1100 -23.81 27.11 -12.51
N ALA A 1101 -24.42 28.26 -12.80
CA ALA A 1101 -25.84 28.37 -13.14
C ALA A 1101 -26.23 27.71 -14.47
N GLN A 1102 -25.25 27.26 -15.26
CA GLN A 1102 -25.41 26.59 -16.55
C GLN A 1102 -25.05 25.10 -16.46
N GLY A 1103 -24.89 24.54 -15.25
CA GLY A 1103 -24.61 23.14 -15.01
C GLY A 1103 -23.22 22.68 -15.44
N ASN A 1104 -22.29 23.61 -15.71
CA ASN A 1104 -20.89 23.28 -15.95
C ASN A 1104 -20.16 23.19 -14.60
N ILE A 1105 -19.47 22.08 -14.36
CA ILE A 1105 -18.70 21.80 -13.15
C ILE A 1105 -17.24 21.70 -13.56
N THR A 1106 -16.42 22.62 -13.06
CA THR A 1106 -14.99 22.71 -13.40
C THR A 1106 -14.16 22.19 -12.24
N ALA A 1107 -13.47 21.07 -12.42
CA ALA A 1107 -12.55 20.54 -11.42
C ALA A 1107 -11.36 21.50 -11.20
N PRO A 1108 -10.73 21.50 -10.02
CA PRO A 1108 -9.51 22.25 -9.77
C PRO A 1108 -8.39 21.82 -10.73
N ARG A 1109 -7.39 22.68 -10.92
CA ARG A 1109 -6.13 22.28 -11.59
C ARG A 1109 -5.56 21.02 -10.93
N ILE A 1110 -5.05 20.12 -11.76
CA ILE A 1110 -4.42 18.89 -11.30
C ILE A 1110 -2.92 19.02 -11.57
N LEU A 1111 -2.11 18.86 -10.53
CA LEU A 1111 -0.66 18.75 -10.60
C LEU A 1111 -0.29 17.28 -10.82
N ALA A 1112 0.45 16.98 -11.89
CA ALA A 1112 1.03 15.66 -12.11
C ALA A 1112 2.10 15.37 -11.04
N GLY A 1113 2.11 14.14 -10.53
CA GLY A 1113 3.08 13.70 -9.52
C GLY A 1113 4.48 13.46 -10.07
N SER A 1114 5.32 12.81 -9.28
CA SER A 1114 6.71 12.49 -9.63
C SER A 1114 6.84 11.26 -10.53
N THR A 1115 5.80 10.44 -10.65
CA THR A 1115 5.83 9.13 -11.30
C THR A 1115 5.05 9.13 -12.62
N ALA A 1116 5.69 8.64 -13.67
CA ALA A 1116 5.03 8.39 -14.95
C ALA A 1116 3.96 7.30 -14.84
N GLY A 1117 2.80 7.51 -15.45
CA GLY A 1117 1.71 6.54 -15.42
C GLY A 1117 0.35 7.09 -15.86
N SER A 1118 -0.64 6.22 -15.84
CA SER A 1118 -2.05 6.62 -16.02
C SER A 1118 -2.56 7.25 -14.71
N VAL A 1119 -3.29 8.35 -14.83
CA VAL A 1119 -4.01 9.00 -13.74
C VAL A 1119 -5.48 9.03 -14.12
N VAL A 1120 -6.32 8.35 -13.35
CA VAL A 1120 -7.77 8.33 -13.58
C VAL A 1120 -8.43 9.27 -12.59
N VAL A 1121 -9.28 10.18 -13.08
CA VAL A 1121 -10.09 11.06 -12.24
C VAL A 1121 -11.55 10.66 -12.38
N ASN A 1122 -12.13 10.13 -11.31
CA ASN A 1122 -13.55 9.77 -11.29
C ASN A 1122 -14.35 10.98 -10.80
N ALA A 1123 -15.28 11.44 -11.62
CA ALA A 1123 -16.20 12.53 -11.30
C ALA A 1123 -17.60 11.94 -11.07
N GLN A 1124 -18.03 11.92 -9.82
CA GLN A 1124 -19.25 11.25 -9.37
C GLN A 1124 -20.15 12.24 -8.63
N GLY A 1125 -21.36 12.44 -9.16
CA GLY A 1125 -22.42 13.15 -8.44
C GLY A 1125 -23.26 12.18 -7.61
N ASN A 1126 -23.92 12.69 -6.57
CA ASN A 1126 -24.67 11.89 -5.59
C ASN A 1126 -25.78 11.02 -6.21
N LEU A 1127 -26.29 11.41 -7.37
CA LEU A 1127 -27.36 10.72 -8.11
C LEU A 1127 -26.90 9.90 -9.31
N SER A 1128 -25.59 9.84 -9.57
CA SER A 1128 -25.10 9.38 -10.87
C SER A 1128 -24.09 8.24 -10.77
N SER A 1129 -24.13 7.36 -11.77
CA SER A 1129 -23.06 6.40 -12.10
C SER A 1129 -21.70 7.06 -12.40
N GLY A 1130 -21.66 8.39 -12.58
CA GLY A 1130 -20.44 9.19 -12.73
C GLY A 1130 -19.79 9.09 -14.10
N THR A 1131 -18.64 9.73 -14.25
CA THR A 1131 -17.79 9.62 -15.44
C THR A 1131 -16.31 9.66 -15.06
N SER A 1132 -15.46 8.98 -15.82
CA SER A 1132 -14.01 8.94 -15.55
C SER A 1132 -13.22 9.69 -16.63
N PHE A 1133 -12.21 10.43 -16.20
CA PHE A 1133 -11.21 11.05 -17.06
C PHE A 1133 -9.93 10.21 -17.01
N ASN A 1134 -9.31 9.97 -18.16
CA ASN A 1134 -8.07 9.23 -18.31
C ASN A 1134 -6.98 10.23 -18.70
N LEU A 1135 -6.11 10.54 -17.75
CA LEU A 1135 -4.97 11.43 -17.92
C LEU A 1135 -3.68 10.60 -17.95
N THR A 1136 -2.60 11.13 -18.49
CA THR A 1136 -1.30 10.44 -18.54
C THR A 1136 -0.18 11.37 -18.09
N VAL A 1137 0.51 10.97 -17.01
CA VAL A 1137 1.80 11.56 -16.63
C VAL A 1137 2.86 10.88 -17.48
N GLN A 1138 3.51 11.64 -18.36
CA GLN A 1138 4.59 11.11 -19.19
C GLN A 1138 5.89 11.06 -18.38
N ALA A 1139 6.61 9.95 -18.51
CA ALA A 1139 8.00 9.89 -18.09
C ALA A 1139 8.78 10.97 -18.82
N ASP A 1140 9.69 11.61 -18.11
CA ASP A 1140 10.47 12.73 -18.60
C ASP A 1140 11.25 12.30 -19.85
N GLN A 1141 10.73 12.66 -21.02
CA GLN A 1141 11.50 12.70 -22.26
C GLN A 1141 12.54 13.76 -22.01
N GLN A 1142 13.77 13.34 -21.66
CA GLN A 1142 14.85 14.24 -21.24
C GLN A 1142 14.79 15.53 -22.06
N PRO A 1143 14.60 16.70 -21.41
CA PRO A 1143 14.30 17.92 -22.12
C PRO A 1143 15.37 18.12 -23.20
N ILE A 1144 14.93 18.32 -24.45
CA ILE A 1144 15.84 18.67 -25.53
C ILE A 1144 16.31 20.08 -25.23
N LEU A 1145 17.42 20.17 -24.48
CA LEU A 1145 18.01 21.43 -24.05
C LEU A 1145 18.38 22.21 -25.30
N TYR A 1146 17.72 23.35 -25.53
CA TYR A 1146 18.14 24.31 -26.52
C TYR A 1146 18.96 25.41 -25.83
N THR A 1147 20.08 25.79 -26.44
CA THR A 1147 20.85 26.98 -26.06
C THR A 1147 20.48 28.16 -26.96
N LEU A 1148 20.12 29.29 -26.35
CA LEU A 1148 19.76 30.53 -27.03
C LEU A 1148 20.87 31.59 -26.87
N LYS A 1149 21.78 31.67 -27.84
CA LYS A 1149 22.96 32.56 -27.78
C LYS A 1149 22.87 33.72 -28.78
N PRO A 1150 23.16 34.96 -28.39
CA PRO A 1150 23.24 36.08 -29.33
C PRO A 1150 24.37 35.89 -30.34
N ALA A 1151 24.19 36.41 -31.56
CA ALA A 1151 25.24 36.43 -32.59
C ALA A 1151 26.37 37.43 -32.28
N SER A 1152 26.15 38.36 -31.35
CA SER A 1152 27.15 39.34 -30.86
C SER A 1152 26.81 39.73 -29.42
N ALA A 1153 27.81 39.83 -28.54
CA ALA A 1153 27.64 40.29 -27.16
C ALA A 1153 27.36 41.81 -27.02
N ALA A 1154 27.48 42.57 -28.12
CA ALA A 1154 27.15 43.99 -28.17
C ALA A 1154 26.48 44.39 -29.49
N LEU A 1155 25.59 45.36 -29.42
CA LEU A 1155 24.82 45.91 -30.54
C LEU A 1155 24.95 47.43 -30.55
N ASN A 1156 25.80 47.98 -31.43
CA ASN A 1156 25.92 49.43 -31.56
C ASN A 1156 24.75 49.95 -32.42
N VAL A 1157 23.86 50.76 -31.84
CA VAL A 1157 22.68 51.33 -32.50
C VAL A 1157 22.85 52.84 -32.56
N ALA A 1158 23.06 53.38 -33.77
CA ALA A 1158 23.15 54.83 -33.93
C ALA A 1158 21.90 55.53 -33.38
N VAL A 1159 22.07 56.70 -32.77
CA VAL A 1159 21.03 57.41 -32.01
C VAL A 1159 19.72 57.59 -32.80
N ASN A 1160 19.80 57.86 -34.11
CA ASN A 1160 18.66 57.97 -35.03
C ASN A 1160 18.58 56.83 -36.07
N GLY A 1161 19.31 55.74 -35.85
CA GLY A 1161 19.38 54.58 -36.73
C GLY A 1161 18.71 53.34 -36.13
N SER A 1162 18.94 52.22 -36.80
CA SER A 1162 18.48 50.90 -36.36
C SER A 1162 19.48 49.81 -36.71
N GLN A 1163 19.47 48.73 -35.94
CA GLN A 1163 20.35 47.56 -36.13
C GLN A 1163 19.55 46.28 -35.84
N PRO A 1164 19.67 45.22 -36.65
CA PRO A 1164 19.09 43.92 -36.32
C PRO A 1164 19.88 43.25 -35.19
N ALA A 1165 19.20 42.92 -34.09
CA ALA A 1165 19.68 41.96 -33.12
C ALA A 1165 19.34 40.55 -33.59
N ILE A 1166 20.29 39.62 -33.45
CA ILE A 1166 20.15 38.22 -33.92
C ILE A 1166 20.54 37.29 -32.78
N PHE A 1167 19.69 36.29 -32.50
CA PHE A 1167 19.96 35.18 -31.60
C PHE A 1167 19.87 33.86 -32.36
N ASN A 1168 20.72 32.91 -31.99
CA ASN A 1168 20.74 31.55 -32.54
C ASN A 1168 20.22 30.59 -31.48
N LEU A 1169 19.19 29.80 -31.81
CA LEU A 1169 18.68 28.71 -31.00
C LEU A 1169 19.22 27.38 -31.54
N THR A 1170 20.12 26.74 -30.79
CA THR A 1170 20.71 25.45 -31.15
C THR A 1170 20.28 24.34 -30.20
N ASP A 1171 19.95 23.18 -30.74
CA ASP A 1171 19.77 21.94 -29.98
C ASP A 1171 21.14 21.47 -29.44
N ASN A 1172 21.25 21.30 -28.11
CA ASN A 1172 22.51 20.97 -27.45
C ASN A 1172 23.00 19.55 -27.74
N ASN A 1173 22.10 18.64 -28.15
CA ASN A 1173 22.44 17.28 -28.54
C ASN A 1173 22.96 17.22 -29.99
N THR A 1174 22.31 17.91 -30.93
CA THR A 1174 22.68 17.85 -32.36
C THR A 1174 23.59 18.98 -32.83
N ARG A 1175 23.75 20.05 -32.04
CA ARG A 1175 24.43 21.32 -32.37
C ARG A 1175 23.92 21.98 -33.66
N LYS A 1176 22.68 21.69 -34.05
CA LYS A 1176 22.01 22.29 -35.21
C LYS A 1176 21.01 23.35 -34.76
N GLY A 1177 20.84 24.36 -35.61
CA GLY A 1177 19.80 25.35 -35.43
C GLY A 1177 18.41 24.76 -35.56
N VAL A 1178 17.47 25.24 -34.74
CA VAL A 1178 16.14 24.63 -34.60
C VAL A 1178 15.06 25.58 -35.09
N ALA A 1179 14.36 25.19 -36.13
CA ALA A 1179 13.38 26.02 -36.83
C ALA A 1179 12.00 26.06 -36.15
N GLN A 1180 11.23 27.12 -36.42
CA GLN A 1180 9.84 27.31 -35.99
C GLN A 1180 9.66 27.18 -34.47
N LYS A 1181 10.60 27.75 -33.71
CA LYS A 1181 10.52 27.88 -32.25
C LYS A 1181 10.25 29.35 -31.87
N PRO A 1182 9.28 29.61 -30.97
CA PRO A 1182 8.94 30.96 -30.56
C PRO A 1182 10.03 31.55 -29.67
N VAL A 1183 10.42 32.78 -29.93
CA VAL A 1183 11.34 33.57 -29.10
C VAL A 1183 10.71 34.93 -28.79
N THR A 1184 10.84 35.35 -27.54
CA THR A 1184 10.52 36.70 -27.09
C THR A 1184 11.83 37.45 -26.86
N MET A 1185 11.90 38.73 -27.25
CA MET A 1185 13.04 39.59 -26.98
C MET A 1185 12.61 40.81 -26.17
N THR A 1186 13.44 41.21 -25.20
CA THR A 1186 13.14 42.28 -24.24
C THR A 1186 14.34 43.21 -24.08
N ILE A 1187 14.10 44.52 -24.16
CA ILE A 1187 15.09 45.59 -23.96
C ILE A 1187 14.84 46.24 -22.60
N VAL A 1188 15.87 46.29 -21.77
CA VAL A 1188 15.90 47.06 -20.52
C VAL A 1188 16.78 48.29 -20.75
N ASN A 1189 16.15 49.46 -20.93
CA ASN A 1189 16.87 50.72 -21.04
C ASN A 1189 17.49 51.11 -19.69
N THR A 1190 18.75 51.57 -19.69
CA THR A 1190 19.43 52.07 -18.49
C THR A 1190 19.79 53.54 -18.67
N GLY A 1191 19.52 54.36 -17.65
CA GLY A 1191 19.72 55.81 -17.72
C GLY A 1191 18.83 56.48 -18.78
N SER A 1192 19.43 57.31 -19.65
CA SER A 1192 18.73 58.08 -20.69
C SER A 1192 18.43 57.32 -21.98
N ALA A 1193 18.77 56.03 -22.07
CA ALA A 1193 18.59 55.24 -23.28
C ALA A 1193 17.11 55.12 -23.70
N GLN A 1194 16.86 55.18 -25.01
CA GLN A 1194 15.52 55.03 -25.59
C GLN A 1194 15.45 53.88 -26.61
N ALA A 1195 16.27 52.85 -26.44
CA ALA A 1195 16.27 51.70 -27.35
C ALA A 1195 14.92 50.96 -27.31
N SER A 1196 14.36 50.64 -28.48
CA SER A 1196 13.10 49.89 -28.58
C SER A 1196 13.01 49.09 -29.89
N PHE A 1197 12.00 48.23 -30.02
CA PHE A 1197 11.71 47.49 -31.25
C PHE A 1197 10.88 48.27 -32.28
N LYS A 1198 10.58 49.55 -32.03
CA LYS A 1198 9.70 50.36 -32.89
C LYS A 1198 10.15 51.82 -32.94
N GLN A 1199 10.47 52.30 -34.14
CA GLN A 1199 10.95 53.65 -34.37
C GLN A 1199 9.94 54.71 -33.87
N GLY A 1200 10.44 55.67 -33.08
CA GLY A 1200 9.64 56.76 -32.51
C GLY A 1200 8.78 56.36 -31.31
N ASP A 1201 8.87 55.11 -30.84
CA ASP A 1201 8.11 54.60 -29.70
C ASP A 1201 9.08 53.93 -28.70
N PRO A 1202 9.62 54.68 -27.72
CA PRO A 1202 10.57 54.15 -26.75
C PRO A 1202 9.93 53.18 -25.74
N THR A 1203 8.60 53.03 -25.75
CA THR A 1203 7.87 52.10 -24.87
C THR A 1203 7.74 50.69 -25.44
N ALA A 1204 8.04 50.50 -26.73
CA ALA A 1204 8.03 49.21 -27.40
C ALA A 1204 9.27 48.35 -27.05
N THR A 1205 9.50 48.12 -25.76
CA THR A 1205 10.68 47.43 -25.23
C THR A 1205 10.61 45.90 -25.29
N THR A 1206 9.46 45.32 -25.64
CA THR A 1206 9.29 43.86 -25.79
C THR A 1206 8.70 43.52 -27.15
N THR A 1207 9.21 42.47 -27.79
CA THR A 1207 8.62 41.87 -28.99
C THR A 1207 8.53 40.36 -28.82
N SER A 1208 7.36 39.79 -29.12
CA SER A 1208 7.03 38.38 -28.90
C SER A 1208 6.47 37.74 -30.17
N GLY A 1209 6.47 36.40 -30.21
CA GLY A 1209 6.00 35.65 -31.38
C GLY A 1209 6.98 35.63 -32.55
N LEU A 1210 8.22 36.05 -32.35
CA LEU A 1210 9.28 35.82 -33.33
C LEU A 1210 9.51 34.31 -33.48
N GLN A 1211 9.73 33.84 -34.71
CA GLN A 1211 10.02 32.43 -34.99
C GLN A 1211 11.45 32.27 -35.48
N THR A 1212 12.13 31.23 -35.02
CA THR A 1212 13.43 30.85 -35.58
C THR A 1212 13.30 30.33 -37.01
N ASP A 1213 14.24 30.72 -37.87
CA ASP A 1213 14.31 30.29 -39.27
C ASP A 1213 14.84 28.85 -39.43
N SER A 1214 14.99 28.39 -40.67
CA SER A 1214 15.50 27.04 -40.99
C SER A 1214 16.93 26.76 -40.50
N THR A 1215 17.66 27.78 -40.05
CA THR A 1215 19.01 27.71 -39.48
C THR A 1215 19.04 28.02 -37.98
N GLY A 1216 17.87 28.12 -37.33
CA GLY A 1216 17.74 28.41 -35.90
C GLY A 1216 17.93 29.89 -35.55
N GLN A 1217 18.04 30.79 -36.52
CA GLN A 1217 18.23 32.22 -36.26
C GLN A 1217 16.90 32.92 -36.06
N VAL A 1218 16.86 33.86 -35.12
CA VAL A 1218 15.73 34.77 -34.92
C VAL A 1218 16.26 36.19 -34.78
N SER A 1219 15.57 37.14 -35.40
CA SER A 1219 16.03 38.53 -35.45
C SER A 1219 14.92 39.55 -35.19
N ALA A 1220 15.25 40.61 -34.46
CA ALA A 1220 14.40 41.79 -34.28
C ALA A 1220 15.21 43.08 -34.51
N THR A 1221 14.59 44.08 -35.11
CA THR A 1221 15.24 45.38 -35.36
C THR A 1221 15.13 46.28 -34.14
N VAL A 1222 16.26 46.73 -33.61
CA VAL A 1222 16.36 47.68 -32.50
C VAL A 1222 16.59 49.09 -33.05
N TYR A 1223 15.90 50.10 -32.52
CA TYR A 1223 15.98 51.51 -32.89
C TYR A 1223 16.47 52.36 -31.71
N GLY A 1224 17.32 53.36 -31.95
CA GLY A 1224 17.91 54.21 -30.88
C GLY A 1224 17.04 55.38 -30.40
N ASN A 1225 16.01 55.76 -31.17
CA ASN A 1225 14.98 56.77 -30.85
C ASN A 1225 15.43 58.15 -30.31
N GLY A 1226 16.63 58.61 -30.64
CA GLY A 1226 17.02 60.02 -30.45
C GLY A 1226 17.79 60.36 -29.17
N GLN A 1227 18.05 59.38 -28.29
CA GLN A 1227 18.87 59.56 -27.08
C GLN A 1227 20.00 58.53 -27.01
N ALA A 1228 21.22 58.99 -26.72
CA ALA A 1228 22.35 58.10 -26.47
C ALA A 1228 22.30 57.54 -25.04
N GLY A 1229 22.69 56.28 -24.87
CA GLY A 1229 22.71 55.58 -23.59
C GLY A 1229 22.91 54.07 -23.78
N SER A 1230 22.99 53.33 -22.67
CA SER A 1230 23.10 51.87 -22.69
C SER A 1230 21.75 51.19 -22.46
N ALA A 1231 21.53 50.05 -23.11
CA ALA A 1231 20.39 49.18 -22.81
C ALA A 1231 20.80 47.71 -22.88
N THR A 1232 20.11 46.85 -22.16
CA THR A 1232 20.37 45.41 -22.14
C THR A 1232 19.27 44.69 -22.90
N LEU A 1233 19.64 43.92 -23.92
CA LEU A 1233 18.72 43.11 -24.70
C LEU A 1233 18.87 41.63 -24.32
N THR A 1234 17.80 41.01 -23.87
CA THR A 1234 17.71 39.56 -23.63
C THR A 1234 16.70 38.91 -24.58
N ALA A 1235 16.84 37.60 -24.76
CA ALA A 1235 15.90 36.76 -25.48
C ALA A 1235 15.50 35.55 -24.61
N SER A 1236 14.27 35.06 -24.77
CA SER A 1236 13.80 33.87 -24.07
C SER A 1236 13.03 32.96 -25.02
N ASN A 1237 13.28 31.66 -24.87
CA ASN A 1237 12.49 30.59 -25.46
C ASN A 1237 11.93 29.74 -24.30
N PRO A 1238 10.63 29.42 -24.26
CA PRO A 1238 10.05 28.62 -23.16
C PRO A 1238 10.59 27.19 -23.06
N ASN A 1239 11.45 26.74 -23.98
CA ASN A 1239 12.09 25.42 -23.99
C ASN A 1239 13.63 25.50 -23.90
N ALA A 1240 14.23 26.70 -23.79
CA ALA A 1240 15.67 26.85 -23.57
C ALA A 1240 15.98 26.78 -22.07
N ASN A 1241 17.06 26.11 -21.69
CA ASN A 1241 17.46 25.97 -20.28
C ASN A 1241 18.44 27.06 -19.81
N ASP A 1242 18.99 27.83 -20.75
CA ASP A 1242 19.81 29.00 -20.46
C ASP A 1242 18.97 30.28 -20.50
N SER A 1243 19.20 31.16 -19.52
CA SER A 1243 18.95 32.57 -19.72
C SER A 1243 19.92 33.05 -20.81
N SER A 1244 19.41 33.61 -21.91
CA SER A 1244 20.26 34.03 -23.02
C SER A 1244 21.33 35.01 -22.51
N GLU A 1245 22.58 34.84 -22.94
CA GLU A 1245 23.62 35.84 -22.67
C GLU A 1245 23.12 37.24 -23.10
N PRO A 1246 23.09 38.23 -22.21
CA PRO A 1246 22.55 39.55 -22.51
C PRO A 1246 23.42 40.29 -23.53
N VAL A 1247 22.77 40.97 -24.49
CA VAL A 1247 23.41 41.81 -25.49
C VAL A 1247 23.42 43.26 -25.01
N ASN A 1248 24.60 43.86 -24.89
CA ASN A 1248 24.73 45.26 -24.53
C ASN A 1248 24.49 46.16 -25.76
N ILE A 1249 23.40 46.93 -25.76
CA ILE A 1249 23.12 47.99 -26.72
C ILE A 1249 23.91 49.25 -26.33
N ARG A 1250 24.54 49.91 -27.31
CA ARG A 1250 25.36 51.12 -27.16
C ARG A 1250 25.14 52.12 -28.29
#